data_AF-A0A401ZV49-F1
#
_entry.id   AF-A0A401ZV49-F1
#
_cell.length_a   1.000
_cell.length_b   1.000
_cell.length_c   1.000
_cell.angle_alpha   90.00
_cell.angle_beta   90.00
_cell.angle_gamma   90.00
#
_symmetry.space_group_name_H-M   'P 1'
#
loop_
_entity.id
_entity.type
_entity.pdbx_description
1 polymer ?
#
loop_
_entity_poly.entity_id
_entity_poly.type
_entity_poly.pdbx_seq_one_letter_code
_entity_poly.pdbx_strand_id
1 'polypeptide(L)'
;MVHGFKRPLLRSNWSKKRMIRTSLSFGSLFLLLSVVLASFSFQLLTNGVAHAETPSQRPAIGINLGEPDPGSFTDAMKTSGDLLSTDGHTLVAVDSNGWPTADFQFYLWQGQSRTDGTYQVIFNGQADLSVSLGYATFSNQQYNAATNTTTVTMVVTTADNINFYLYFNNTKRTASSATNTGITGLKFFKPVSEGSTTSYDPSVIFTPYVAQAVAPYTYIRFMFGTNWNKSTTWSDRTTVDYATQHKMLPGENGFEGNQMAFEYMVKIANDNNKDLYIVVPDRANNDYITKLAQLLLYGSDGVNPYTSPQANPVWAPLKPSLKLYVEYTNEAWNFSFDQAHDLYDGPIGAQQEIANNPNSPLIFDGNTDGNLIWHRNYANRSLNVSNIFRSVFGDASMGSRVRPLLYWQYNNLNNTAQDELEFINDYYNNADGIQHVANPHPVNYYFWGGGGAVYFNSNNDGATSVDSLFASGVPQSSYQSMVSNEGTWARSYGLHFMSYEGSWGISGSVGDAGRVDPRAQQALLTSFNDFVQAGGENYTAGTFGQWDDFTIANTYPLVKGAAQINASDYSLPSVTLGTAISASGTTTIPGTAYDLTISGYDGAKSDVGQNVSYLIRIGNSDTYQVYLSVANDADGGKINVYADSELLTTVAVPNTGSKSSYQVVSAGTVTLSSGLHSLFLRPSANASNGTAGNVDALYVQPSSVSGTPATRPAPNGVPSYLQDLDIGGPALPGSVNTDNGTFTINASGYDIWNNIDAFHYVYEPVTGDTTIIARVTSLSHSSAYAKAGVMIRKSLDGTAANAASLFSNEPSTYFEDRLTDNGNTNHPPSVFANVPYWVKLVRTGDTFTGYGSTDGSNWTLMGSDTIVMGSTVYVGLALTSHNDGTLASATFDNVSVNGTAWTGSGTGGSGSTPTPTPTSTPTPTPTPIPTSTPTPTPTPSPTSTPTPTPTPSPTATPSPTPVPTGWTACAKEGGTCTFSGTQVVRYGANGHYNYQTATNSIKCNNGAFGDPINGTKKTCDVAPIPPTSWTKCADENGTCAVTGTVSVAYGANGKFIYKTESSNTACNNSTFTDPIVGTVKACYYK
;
A
#
# COMPACT_ATOMS: atom_id res chain seq x y z
N MET A 1 9.59 -8.97 -58.54
CA MET A 1 10.70 -8.95 -59.52
C MET A 1 11.98 -8.55 -58.76
N VAL A 2 13.20 -8.85 -59.25
CA VAL A 2 14.39 -9.04 -58.39
C VAL A 2 15.60 -8.20 -58.83
N HIS A 3 16.47 -7.88 -57.85
CA HIS A 3 17.71 -7.06 -57.91
C HIS A 3 17.50 -5.53 -58.06
N GLY A 4 18.36 -4.65 -57.50
CA GLY A 4 19.53 -4.86 -56.62
C GLY A 4 20.84 -4.31 -57.18
N PHE A 5 21.64 -3.60 -56.37
CA PHE A 5 22.92 -2.99 -56.81
C PHE A 5 24.04 -3.06 -55.75
N LYS A 6 25.29 -3.17 -56.22
CA LYS A 6 26.53 -3.07 -55.42
C LYS A 6 27.43 -1.92 -55.92
N ARG A 7 28.30 -1.44 -55.03
CA ARG A 7 29.36 -0.44 -55.31
C ARG A 7 30.51 -1.01 -56.16
N PRO A 8 31.29 -0.15 -56.86
CA PRO A 8 32.69 -0.42 -57.21
C PRO A 8 33.71 0.34 -56.31
N LEU A 9 34.97 -0.10 -56.36
CA LEU A 9 36.12 0.38 -55.56
C LEU A 9 36.98 1.44 -56.30
N LEU A 10 37.94 2.12 -55.62
CA LEU A 10 39.41 1.95 -55.81
C LEU A 10 40.33 3.11 -55.29
N ARG A 11 41.32 2.75 -54.44
CA ARG A 11 42.70 3.33 -54.30
C ARG A 11 42.82 4.82 -53.86
N SER A 12 43.97 5.43 -53.53
CA SER A 12 45.43 5.10 -53.54
C SER A 12 46.14 6.02 -52.49
N ASN A 13 47.39 5.93 -52.00
CA ASN A 13 48.58 5.02 -52.01
C ASN A 13 49.52 5.51 -50.85
N TRP A 14 50.57 4.80 -50.36
CA TRP A 14 51.99 4.89 -50.81
C TRP A 14 52.91 3.92 -50.01
N SER A 15 54.22 3.86 -50.31
CA SER A 15 55.05 2.65 -50.12
C SER A 15 56.20 2.65 -49.07
N LYS A 16 56.16 1.62 -48.19
CA LYS A 16 57.14 0.52 -47.98
C LYS A 16 58.63 0.75 -47.57
N LYS A 17 58.95 0.16 -46.38
CA LYS A 17 60.06 -0.79 -46.04
C LYS A 17 61.55 -0.42 -46.25
N ARG A 18 62.35 -0.50 -45.16
CA ARG A 18 63.28 -1.65 -44.89
C ARG A 18 64.05 -1.57 -43.54
N MET A 19 63.91 -2.60 -42.69
CA MET A 19 65.01 -3.41 -42.10
C MET A 19 64.44 -4.57 -41.25
N ILE A 20 65.21 -5.63 -41.01
CA ILE A 20 64.77 -6.92 -40.39
C ILE A 20 65.96 -7.56 -39.63
N ARG A 21 65.66 -8.35 -38.57
CA ARG A 21 66.53 -9.17 -37.68
C ARG A 21 66.99 -8.45 -36.40
N THR A 22 67.01 -9.04 -35.19
CA THR A 22 66.48 -10.36 -34.72
C THR A 22 66.31 -10.42 -33.18
N SER A 23 65.11 -10.74 -32.70
CA SER A 23 64.78 -11.35 -31.39
C SER A 23 63.29 -11.81 -31.47
N LEU A 24 62.88 -13.04 -31.14
CA LEU A 24 62.88 -13.80 -29.87
C LEU A 24 61.97 -13.22 -28.77
N SER A 25 61.08 -14.09 -28.27
CA SER A 25 60.13 -13.95 -27.13
C SER A 25 59.25 -12.68 -27.07
N PHE A 26 57.95 -12.82 -27.36
CA PHE A 26 56.84 -12.21 -26.58
C PHE A 26 55.43 -12.63 -27.06
N GLY A 27 55.27 -13.11 -28.31
CA GLY A 27 53.94 -13.33 -28.91
C GLY A 27 53.08 -14.47 -28.32
N SER A 28 53.67 -15.51 -27.73
CA SER A 28 52.93 -16.71 -27.30
C SER A 28 52.16 -16.53 -25.99
N LEU A 29 52.48 -15.52 -25.17
CA LEU A 29 51.83 -15.32 -23.87
C LEU A 29 50.49 -14.57 -23.99
N PHE A 30 50.37 -13.68 -24.98
CA PHE A 30 49.15 -12.89 -25.18
C PHE A 30 47.97 -13.70 -25.73
N LEU A 31 48.22 -14.68 -26.62
CA LEU A 31 47.12 -15.47 -27.20
C LEU A 31 46.46 -16.41 -26.17
N LEU A 32 47.22 -16.94 -25.22
CA LEU A 32 46.69 -17.71 -24.09
C LEU A 32 45.92 -16.82 -23.13
N LEU A 33 46.41 -15.61 -22.84
CA LEU A 33 45.72 -14.66 -21.98
C LEU A 33 44.37 -14.20 -22.58
N SER A 34 44.31 -13.98 -23.90
CA SER A 34 43.06 -13.60 -24.58
C SER A 34 42.00 -14.71 -24.66
N VAL A 35 42.39 -15.98 -24.49
CA VAL A 35 41.42 -17.11 -24.42
C VAL A 35 40.97 -17.35 -22.98
N VAL A 36 41.85 -17.20 -21.99
CA VAL A 36 41.47 -17.34 -20.57
C VAL A 36 40.62 -16.16 -20.08
N LEU A 37 40.90 -14.93 -20.53
CA LEU A 37 40.07 -13.76 -20.21
C LEU A 37 38.70 -13.76 -20.91
N ALA A 38 38.51 -14.60 -21.94
CA ALA A 38 37.21 -14.79 -22.59
C ALA A 38 36.31 -15.85 -21.89
N SER A 39 36.77 -16.43 -20.78
CA SER A 39 36.04 -17.48 -20.04
C SER A 39 35.95 -17.21 -18.53
N PHE A 40 36.27 -15.99 -18.08
CA PHE A 40 36.17 -15.57 -16.67
C PHE A 40 35.46 -14.23 -16.47
N SER A 41 34.66 -13.79 -17.44
CA SER A 41 33.66 -12.73 -17.27
C SER A 41 32.42 -13.23 -16.52
N PHE A 42 32.63 -13.83 -15.34
CA PHE A 42 31.54 -14.27 -14.47
C PHE A 42 30.85 -13.06 -13.82
N GLN A 43 29.53 -13.15 -13.66
CA GLN A 43 28.62 -12.09 -13.20
C GLN A 43 29.09 -11.40 -11.91
N LEU A 44 29.77 -10.25 -12.02
CA LEU A 44 30.16 -9.39 -10.88
C LEU A 44 29.87 -7.90 -11.12
N LEU A 45 28.92 -7.62 -12.02
CA LEU A 45 28.24 -6.32 -12.15
C LEU A 45 26.73 -6.52 -12.34
N THR A 46 26.12 -7.33 -11.46
CA THR A 46 24.69 -7.26 -11.19
C THR A 46 24.39 -5.95 -10.45
N ASN A 47 24.35 -4.84 -11.19
CA ASN A 47 23.65 -3.63 -10.76
C ASN A 47 22.13 -3.77 -11.00
N GLY A 48 21.59 -4.97 -10.75
CA GLY A 48 20.17 -5.13 -10.49
C GLY A 48 19.90 -4.43 -9.17
N VAL A 49 19.06 -3.41 -9.20
CA VAL A 49 18.53 -2.83 -7.97
C VAL A 49 17.36 -3.72 -7.58
N ALA A 50 17.68 -4.85 -6.95
CA ALA A 50 16.69 -5.81 -6.49
C ALA A 50 15.74 -5.09 -5.52
N HIS A 51 14.55 -4.73 -6.01
CA HIS A 51 13.54 -3.99 -5.25
C HIS A 51 12.74 -4.93 -4.32
N ALA A 52 13.50 -5.63 -3.49
CA ALA A 52 13.07 -6.40 -2.34
C ALA A 52 13.76 -5.91 -1.05
N GLU A 53 14.02 -4.60 -0.96
CA GLU A 53 13.88 -3.92 0.33
C GLU A 53 12.38 -3.97 0.73
N THR A 54 11.98 -3.91 1.99
CA THR A 54 12.61 -3.19 3.10
C THR A 54 12.50 -3.89 4.45
N PRO A 55 13.58 -3.82 5.27
CA PRO A 55 13.47 -3.56 6.71
C PRO A 55 13.56 -2.06 7.06
N SER A 56 13.90 -1.22 6.09
CA SER A 56 14.24 0.21 6.27
C SER A 56 13.03 1.16 6.32
N GLN A 57 11.99 0.92 5.51
CA GLN A 57 10.80 1.76 5.43
C GLN A 57 9.68 1.15 6.28
N ARG A 58 9.28 1.85 7.34
CA ARG A 58 8.11 1.50 8.14
C ARG A 58 6.84 1.66 7.28
N PRO A 59 5.92 0.67 7.26
CA PRO A 59 4.61 0.82 6.63
C PRO A 59 3.90 2.13 7.02
N ALA A 60 3.30 2.77 6.04
CA ALA A 60 2.89 4.17 6.08
C ALA A 60 1.45 4.36 5.59
N ILE A 61 0.74 5.30 6.20
CA ILE A 61 -0.59 5.73 5.75
C ILE A 61 -0.50 7.07 5.00
N GLY A 62 -1.09 7.09 3.80
CA GLY A 62 -1.30 8.27 2.96
C GLY A 62 -2.76 8.69 2.89
N ILE A 63 -3.02 9.79 2.19
CA ILE A 63 -4.36 10.37 2.02
C ILE A 63 -4.74 10.48 0.54
N ASN A 64 -5.95 10.01 0.19
CA ASN A 64 -6.66 10.47 -1.01
C ASN A 64 -7.28 11.84 -0.72
N LEU A 65 -6.59 12.90 -1.15
CA LEU A 65 -7.03 14.28 -0.99
C LEU A 65 -7.91 14.66 -2.19
N GLY A 66 -9.19 14.89 -1.92
CA GLY A 66 -10.19 15.28 -2.90
C GLY A 66 -10.06 16.75 -3.34
N GLU A 67 -11.20 17.37 -3.64
CA GLU A 67 -11.26 18.75 -4.14
C GLU A 67 -10.72 19.77 -3.11
N PRO A 68 -10.07 20.85 -3.56
CA PRO A 68 -9.73 21.97 -2.68
C PRO A 68 -11.00 22.66 -2.17
N ASP A 69 -11.32 22.42 -0.89
CA ASP A 69 -12.51 22.95 -0.23
C ASP A 69 -12.46 24.49 -0.06
N PRO A 70 -13.59 25.14 0.31
CA PRO A 70 -13.59 26.54 0.71
C PRO A 70 -12.69 26.88 1.90
N GLY A 71 -12.20 25.89 2.65
CA GLY A 71 -11.13 26.03 3.65
C GLY A 71 -9.70 26.09 3.09
N SER A 72 -9.44 25.68 1.85
CA SER A 72 -8.08 25.37 1.35
C SER A 72 -7.23 26.58 0.94
N PHE A 73 -7.69 27.37 -0.03
CA PHE A 73 -6.96 28.55 -0.53
C PHE A 73 -7.25 29.80 0.32
N THR A 74 -6.30 30.74 0.43
CA THR A 74 -6.57 32.08 1.00
C THR A 74 -7.43 32.92 0.07
N ASP A 75 -7.26 32.75 -1.25
CA ASP A 75 -8.03 33.38 -2.31
C ASP A 75 -9.31 32.57 -2.57
N ALA A 76 -10.47 33.10 -2.18
CA ALA A 76 -11.75 32.43 -2.39
C ALA A 76 -12.12 32.27 -3.88
N MET A 77 -11.48 32.99 -4.81
CA MET A 77 -11.72 32.81 -6.25
C MET A 77 -11.28 31.42 -6.74
N LYS A 78 -10.28 30.80 -6.09
CA LYS A 78 -9.74 29.51 -6.53
C LYS A 78 -10.71 28.34 -6.34
N THR A 79 -11.70 28.51 -5.46
CA THR A 79 -12.70 27.50 -5.07
C THR A 79 -14.13 28.05 -5.22
N SER A 80 -14.34 28.98 -6.16
CA SER A 80 -15.68 29.52 -6.46
C SER A 80 -16.43 28.64 -7.45
N GLY A 81 -17.75 28.82 -7.53
CA GLY A 81 -18.56 28.24 -8.61
C GLY A 81 -18.29 28.90 -9.96
N ASP A 82 -18.95 28.36 -10.99
CA ASP A 82 -18.86 28.81 -12.38
C ASP A 82 -19.20 30.30 -12.57
N LEU A 83 -18.56 30.90 -13.60
CA LEU A 83 -18.85 32.25 -14.04
C LEU A 83 -20.07 32.27 -14.96
N LEU A 84 -21.15 32.88 -14.50
CA LEU A 84 -22.43 32.99 -15.19
C LEU A 84 -22.59 34.38 -15.82
N SER A 85 -23.37 34.47 -16.89
CA SER A 85 -23.77 35.75 -17.48
C SER A 85 -24.72 36.52 -16.54
N THR A 86 -25.07 37.75 -16.88
CA THR A 86 -26.05 38.55 -16.12
C THR A 86 -27.46 37.94 -16.08
N ASP A 87 -27.76 36.89 -16.86
CA ASP A 87 -29.02 36.12 -16.74
C ASP A 87 -29.04 35.13 -15.56
N GLY A 88 -27.89 34.77 -15.00
CA GLY A 88 -27.77 33.81 -13.90
C GLY A 88 -28.04 32.34 -14.28
N HIS A 89 -28.07 32.05 -15.59
CA HIS A 89 -28.49 30.75 -16.13
C HIS A 89 -27.58 30.21 -17.24
N THR A 90 -26.79 31.07 -17.90
CA THR A 90 -25.81 30.66 -18.93
C THR A 90 -24.39 30.96 -18.47
N LEU A 91 -23.43 30.10 -18.86
CA LEU A 91 -22.00 30.36 -18.64
C LEU A 91 -21.57 31.61 -19.42
N VAL A 92 -20.79 32.50 -18.79
CA VAL A 92 -20.20 33.64 -19.49
C VAL A 92 -19.03 33.17 -20.36
N ALA A 93 -18.81 33.83 -21.50
CA ALA A 93 -17.61 33.59 -22.30
C ALA A 93 -16.35 34.00 -21.52
N VAL A 94 -15.33 33.14 -21.55
CA VAL A 94 -14.04 33.32 -20.85
C VAL A 94 -12.86 33.27 -21.82
N ASP A 95 -11.73 33.84 -21.42
CA ASP A 95 -10.45 33.68 -22.11
C ASP A 95 -9.71 32.39 -21.71
N SER A 96 -8.51 32.17 -22.25
CA SER A 96 -7.69 30.96 -22.02
C SER A 96 -7.31 30.70 -20.55
N ASN A 97 -7.42 31.72 -19.70
CA ASN A 97 -7.13 31.63 -18.26
C ASN A 97 -8.44 31.62 -17.43
N GLY A 98 -9.60 31.41 -18.05
CA GLY A 98 -10.89 31.33 -17.37
C GLY A 98 -11.46 32.69 -16.96
N TRP A 99 -10.90 33.82 -17.40
CA TRP A 99 -11.38 35.14 -17.01
C TRP A 99 -12.49 35.65 -17.95
N PRO A 100 -13.57 36.24 -17.42
CA PRO A 100 -14.77 36.57 -18.19
C PRO A 100 -14.50 37.69 -19.20
N THR A 101 -15.17 37.63 -20.35
CA THR A 101 -15.05 38.64 -21.43
C THR A 101 -16.25 39.60 -21.49
N ALA A 102 -17.12 39.57 -20.48
CA ALA A 102 -18.35 40.35 -20.37
C ALA A 102 -18.69 40.61 -18.88
N ASP A 103 -19.77 41.35 -18.63
CA ASP A 103 -20.42 41.44 -17.31
C ASP A 103 -20.91 40.05 -16.86
N PHE A 104 -20.76 39.76 -15.57
CA PHE A 104 -20.91 38.39 -15.06
C PHE A 104 -21.33 38.35 -13.59
N GLN A 105 -21.79 37.18 -13.14
CA GLN A 105 -22.08 36.87 -11.74
C GLN A 105 -21.61 35.44 -11.42
N PHE A 106 -21.42 35.13 -10.13
CA PHE A 106 -21.05 33.78 -9.70
C PHE A 106 -21.30 33.57 -8.20
N TYR A 107 -21.36 32.30 -7.77
CA TYR A 107 -21.27 31.95 -6.35
C TYR A 107 -19.81 32.04 -5.89
N LEU A 108 -19.48 32.94 -4.97
CA LEU A 108 -18.21 32.84 -4.24
C LEU A 108 -18.27 31.68 -3.23
N TRP A 109 -19.44 31.48 -2.61
CA TRP A 109 -19.77 30.35 -1.75
C TRP A 109 -21.23 29.91 -1.93
N GLN A 110 -21.47 28.61 -1.78
CA GLN A 110 -22.80 28.00 -1.75
C GLN A 110 -22.93 27.17 -0.47
N GLY A 111 -23.94 27.48 0.36
CA GLY A 111 -24.22 26.79 1.62
C GLY A 111 -23.18 26.93 2.74
N GLN A 112 -22.11 27.69 2.58
CA GLN A 112 -21.00 27.79 3.53
C GLN A 112 -21.31 28.78 4.68
N SER A 113 -20.89 28.45 5.90
CA SER A 113 -20.88 29.33 7.09
C SER A 113 -19.45 29.80 7.41
N ARG A 114 -19.31 30.61 8.47
CA ARG A 114 -18.01 31.02 9.05
C ARG A 114 -17.13 31.83 8.08
N THR A 115 -17.79 32.49 7.12
CA THR A 115 -17.22 33.35 6.07
C THR A 115 -17.33 34.84 6.41
N ASP A 116 -17.62 35.20 7.67
CA ASP A 116 -17.74 36.58 8.11
C ASP A 116 -16.39 37.25 8.35
N GLY A 117 -16.35 38.57 8.22
CA GLY A 117 -15.15 39.38 8.38
C GLY A 117 -14.79 40.17 7.12
N THR A 118 -13.54 40.66 7.09
CA THR A 118 -13.04 41.57 6.06
C THR A 118 -12.18 40.84 5.02
N TYR A 119 -12.56 41.04 3.76
CA TYR A 119 -11.90 40.52 2.57
C TYR A 119 -11.22 41.65 1.79
N GLN A 120 -9.98 41.41 1.36
CA GLN A 120 -9.31 42.27 0.41
C GLN A 120 -9.56 41.72 -1.00
N VAL A 121 -10.36 42.44 -1.77
CA VAL A 121 -10.68 42.10 -3.16
C VAL A 121 -9.71 42.87 -4.07
N ILE A 122 -9.14 42.19 -5.06
CA ILE A 122 -8.21 42.78 -6.05
C ILE A 122 -8.56 42.21 -7.43
N PHE A 123 -8.59 43.04 -8.47
CA PHE A 123 -8.74 42.59 -9.86
C PHE A 123 -8.13 43.56 -10.86
N ASN A 124 -7.91 43.12 -12.10
CA ASN A 124 -7.47 43.97 -13.20
C ASN A 124 -8.66 44.43 -14.05
N GLY A 125 -8.75 45.74 -14.27
CA GLY A 125 -9.88 46.41 -14.91
C GLY A 125 -10.73 47.24 -13.93
N GLN A 126 -11.93 47.61 -14.36
CA GLN A 126 -12.95 48.34 -13.59
C GLN A 126 -14.26 47.55 -13.62
N ALA A 127 -15.08 47.65 -12.57
CA ALA A 127 -16.43 47.10 -12.51
C ALA A 127 -17.24 47.79 -11.39
N ASP A 128 -18.56 47.76 -11.51
CA ASP A 128 -19.50 48.07 -10.43
C ASP A 128 -19.86 46.76 -9.70
N LEU A 129 -19.48 46.66 -8.42
CA LEU A 129 -19.67 45.45 -7.61
C LEU A 129 -20.96 45.52 -6.79
N SER A 130 -21.69 44.41 -6.73
CA SER A 130 -22.78 44.21 -5.77
C SER A 130 -22.88 42.74 -5.32
N VAL A 131 -23.68 42.49 -4.29
CA VAL A 131 -23.87 41.18 -3.64
C VAL A 131 -25.37 40.90 -3.46
N SER A 132 -25.76 39.63 -3.51
CA SER A 132 -27.15 39.22 -3.23
C SER A 132 -27.54 39.49 -1.78
N LEU A 133 -28.82 39.82 -1.55
CA LEU A 133 -29.49 39.81 -0.24
C LEU A 133 -28.87 40.67 0.88
N GLY A 134 -27.86 41.50 0.56
CA GLY A 134 -27.21 42.41 1.51
C GLY A 134 -26.21 41.74 2.46
N TYR A 135 -25.73 40.52 2.18
CA TYR A 135 -24.83 39.77 3.06
C TYR A 135 -23.43 40.39 3.24
N ALA A 136 -23.05 41.34 2.40
CA ALA A 136 -21.80 42.08 2.52
C ALA A 136 -21.95 43.55 2.10
N THR A 137 -20.97 44.35 2.48
CA THR A 137 -20.82 45.75 2.05
C THR A 137 -19.46 45.96 1.37
N PHE A 138 -19.45 46.78 0.33
CA PHE A 138 -18.22 47.18 -0.38
C PHE A 138 -17.83 48.61 0.01
N SER A 139 -16.54 48.83 0.22
CA SER A 139 -15.97 50.12 0.57
C SER A 139 -14.56 50.27 0.01
N ASN A 140 -14.02 51.50 0.05
CA ASN A 140 -12.64 51.81 -0.35
C ASN A 140 -12.27 51.36 -1.79
N GLN A 141 -13.25 51.32 -2.71
CA GLN A 141 -12.97 50.99 -4.12
C GLN A 141 -12.05 52.04 -4.75
N GLN A 142 -10.89 51.61 -5.23
CA GLN A 142 -9.87 52.46 -5.87
C GLN A 142 -9.35 51.78 -7.13
N TYR A 143 -9.28 52.50 -8.25
CA TYR A 143 -8.69 52.02 -9.50
C TYR A 143 -7.36 52.74 -9.79
N ASN A 144 -6.29 51.98 -9.94
CA ASN A 144 -4.97 52.45 -10.35
C ASN A 144 -4.77 52.23 -11.85
N ALA A 145 -4.90 53.31 -12.63
CA ALA A 145 -4.71 53.28 -14.08
C ALA A 145 -3.28 52.90 -14.54
N ALA A 146 -2.26 53.07 -13.69
CA ALA A 146 -0.87 52.74 -14.03
C ALA A 146 -0.56 51.23 -13.96
N THR A 147 -1.29 50.48 -13.12
CA THR A 147 -1.19 49.01 -13.00
C THR A 147 -2.40 48.28 -13.58
N ASN A 148 -3.40 49.02 -14.05
CA ASN A 148 -4.74 48.54 -14.42
C ASN A 148 -5.49 47.81 -13.29
N THR A 149 -5.18 48.07 -12.02
CA THR A 149 -5.70 47.30 -10.88
C THR A 149 -6.78 48.05 -10.12
N THR A 150 -7.91 47.40 -9.83
CA THR A 150 -8.88 47.84 -8.81
C THR A 150 -8.64 47.07 -7.50
N THR A 151 -8.70 47.78 -6.37
CA THR A 151 -8.75 47.21 -5.02
C THR A 151 -10.05 47.63 -4.32
N VAL A 152 -10.69 46.72 -3.59
CA VAL A 152 -11.94 46.95 -2.83
C VAL A 152 -11.86 46.26 -1.47
N THR A 153 -12.37 46.89 -0.41
CA THR A 153 -12.63 46.24 0.88
C THR A 153 -14.05 45.70 0.88
N MET A 154 -14.23 44.38 1.00
CA MET A 154 -15.54 43.74 1.18
C MET A 154 -15.67 43.27 2.63
N VAL A 155 -16.78 43.59 3.30
CA VAL A 155 -17.05 43.12 4.67
C VAL A 155 -18.31 42.25 4.66
N VAL A 156 -18.16 40.96 4.96
CA VAL A 156 -19.25 39.99 5.12
C VAL A 156 -19.73 40.04 6.56
N THR A 157 -21.04 40.15 6.78
CA THR A 157 -21.62 40.51 8.10
C THR A 157 -22.49 39.42 8.74
N THR A 158 -22.49 38.20 8.22
CA THR A 158 -23.09 37.02 8.87
C THR A 158 -22.19 35.80 8.73
N ALA A 159 -22.12 35.00 9.80
CA ALA A 159 -21.46 33.70 9.85
C ALA A 159 -22.40 32.53 9.49
N ASP A 160 -23.69 32.78 9.23
CA ASP A 160 -24.69 31.77 8.84
C ASP A 160 -24.33 31.08 7.51
N ASN A 161 -24.96 29.93 7.22
CA ASN A 161 -24.85 29.28 5.91
C ASN A 161 -25.42 30.18 4.80
N ILE A 162 -24.58 30.72 3.93
CA ILE A 162 -24.97 31.69 2.88
C ILE A 162 -24.73 31.17 1.45
N ASN A 163 -25.70 31.48 0.58
CA ASN A 163 -25.58 31.37 -0.87
C ASN A 163 -25.15 32.75 -1.39
N PHE A 164 -23.85 32.95 -1.52
CA PHE A 164 -23.24 34.27 -1.68
C PHE A 164 -22.95 34.57 -3.15
N TYR A 165 -23.92 35.19 -3.82
CA TYR A 165 -23.78 35.67 -5.19
C TYR A 165 -23.08 37.03 -5.25
N LEU A 166 -22.10 37.14 -6.13
CA LEU A 166 -21.44 38.39 -6.50
C LEU A 166 -21.77 38.77 -7.94
N TYR A 167 -21.97 40.07 -8.17
CA TYR A 167 -22.28 40.64 -9.49
C TYR A 167 -21.22 41.67 -9.87
N PHE A 168 -20.73 41.57 -11.11
CA PHE A 168 -19.75 42.47 -11.70
C PHE A 168 -20.34 43.09 -12.97
N ASN A 169 -20.81 44.33 -12.86
CA ASN A 169 -21.51 45.06 -13.93
C ASN A 169 -20.62 46.17 -14.51
N ASN A 170 -20.96 46.68 -15.70
CA ASN A 170 -20.24 47.76 -16.39
C ASN A 170 -18.73 47.49 -16.56
N THR A 171 -18.35 46.21 -16.66
CA THR A 171 -16.97 45.73 -16.61
C THR A 171 -16.11 46.29 -17.74
N LYS A 172 -14.89 46.73 -17.39
CA LYS A 172 -13.90 47.21 -18.35
C LYS A 172 -12.56 46.53 -18.10
N ARG A 173 -12.13 45.73 -19.07
CA ARG A 173 -10.88 44.97 -18.97
C ARG A 173 -9.63 45.86 -18.90
N THR A 174 -9.70 47.09 -19.43
CA THR A 174 -8.72 48.18 -19.27
C THR A 174 -9.43 49.53 -19.11
N ALA A 175 -8.74 50.58 -18.65
CA ALA A 175 -9.29 51.95 -18.59
C ALA A 175 -9.90 52.45 -19.91
N SER A 176 -9.37 51.99 -21.05
CA SER A 176 -9.80 52.35 -22.40
C SER A 176 -10.82 51.38 -23.02
N SER A 177 -11.17 50.29 -22.33
CA SER A 177 -12.17 49.34 -22.81
C SER A 177 -13.57 49.94 -22.74
N ALA A 178 -14.46 49.48 -23.63
CA ALA A 178 -15.90 49.64 -23.43
C ALA A 178 -16.36 48.89 -22.16
N THR A 179 -17.52 49.29 -21.63
CA THR A 179 -18.25 48.49 -20.63
C THR A 179 -18.67 47.14 -21.23
N ASN A 180 -18.97 46.15 -20.38
CA ASN A 180 -19.26 44.77 -20.79
C ASN A 180 -18.10 44.11 -21.56
N THR A 181 -16.87 44.22 -21.05
CA THR A 181 -15.67 43.54 -21.59
C THR A 181 -14.95 42.63 -20.58
N GLY A 182 -15.54 42.44 -19.40
CA GLY A 182 -15.04 41.63 -18.31
C GLY A 182 -13.82 42.23 -17.59
N ILE A 183 -13.19 41.42 -16.76
CA ILE A 183 -12.00 41.73 -15.94
C ILE A 183 -11.08 40.50 -15.90
N THR A 184 -9.87 40.63 -15.37
CA THR A 184 -8.96 39.48 -15.18
C THR A 184 -8.29 39.51 -13.80
N GLY A 185 -7.73 38.38 -13.36
CA GLY A 185 -6.94 38.31 -12.13
C GLY A 185 -7.71 38.71 -10.87
N LEU A 186 -9.02 38.40 -10.81
CA LEU A 186 -9.86 38.65 -9.64
C LEU A 186 -9.47 37.72 -8.50
N LYS A 187 -9.32 38.27 -7.29
CA LYS A 187 -8.93 37.57 -6.06
C LYS A 187 -9.73 38.08 -4.88
N PHE A 188 -10.07 37.19 -3.95
CA PHE A 188 -10.78 37.46 -2.71
C PHE A 188 -9.99 36.91 -1.53
N PHE A 189 -9.04 37.67 -1.01
CA PHE A 189 -8.25 37.23 0.14
C PHE A 189 -9.11 37.21 1.39
N LYS A 190 -9.30 36.00 1.95
CA LYS A 190 -10.12 35.70 3.12
C LYS A 190 -9.66 36.46 4.37
N PRO A 191 -10.54 36.70 5.35
CA PRO A 191 -10.15 37.13 6.69
C PRO A 191 -9.21 36.08 7.32
N VAL A 192 -8.25 36.50 8.15
CA VAL A 192 -7.28 35.56 8.76
C VAL A 192 -7.90 34.60 9.78
N SER A 193 -9.12 34.89 10.24
CA SER A 193 -10.00 34.04 11.04
C SER A 193 -11.45 34.50 10.87
N GLU A 194 -12.40 33.66 11.27
CA GLU A 194 -13.82 34.02 11.49
C GLU A 194 -13.93 35.38 12.20
N GLY A 195 -14.77 36.28 11.66
CA GLY A 195 -14.99 37.65 12.16
C GLY A 195 -13.82 38.64 12.06
N SER A 196 -12.66 38.27 11.47
CA SER A 196 -11.48 39.15 11.48
C SER A 196 -11.63 40.40 10.60
N THR A 197 -11.16 41.53 11.10
CA THR A 197 -11.05 42.80 10.35
C THR A 197 -9.82 42.86 9.43
N THR A 198 -8.98 41.82 9.41
CA THR A 198 -7.75 41.74 8.62
C THR A 198 -7.76 40.53 7.70
N SER A 199 -7.47 40.73 6.42
CA SER A 199 -7.37 39.67 5.40
C SER A 199 -5.97 39.05 5.34
N TYR A 200 -5.84 37.87 4.74
CA TYR A 200 -4.55 37.27 4.41
C TYR A 200 -3.73 38.17 3.47
N ASP A 201 -2.40 38.17 3.65
CA ASP A 201 -1.48 38.83 2.73
C ASP A 201 -1.47 38.11 1.36
N PRO A 202 -1.43 38.81 0.22
CA PRO A 202 -1.46 38.21 -1.12
C PRO A 202 -0.34 37.21 -1.46
N SER A 203 0.73 37.12 -0.67
CA SER A 203 1.79 36.11 -0.81
C SER A 203 1.45 34.76 -0.14
N VAL A 204 0.47 34.72 0.77
CA VAL A 204 -0.01 33.49 1.40
C VAL A 204 -1.04 32.85 0.46
N ILE A 205 -0.78 31.62 0.01
CA ILE A 205 -1.59 30.90 -1.01
C ILE A 205 -2.62 29.97 -0.36
N PHE A 206 -2.22 29.23 0.68
CA PHE A 206 -3.06 28.27 1.39
C PHE A 206 -3.33 28.74 2.82
N THR A 207 -4.46 28.35 3.37
CA THR A 207 -4.76 28.54 4.79
C THR A 207 -3.90 27.59 5.64
N PRO A 208 -3.76 27.84 6.97
CA PRO A 208 -3.13 26.89 7.88
C PRO A 208 -3.92 25.58 8.04
N TYR A 209 -5.12 25.45 7.48
CA TYR A 209 -5.97 24.26 7.62
C TYR A 209 -5.52 23.12 6.71
N VAL A 210 -5.06 23.41 5.49
CA VAL A 210 -4.44 22.42 4.59
C VAL A 210 -3.29 21.69 5.30
N ALA A 211 -2.43 22.45 6.01
CA ALA A 211 -1.32 21.90 6.78
C ALA A 211 -1.77 20.99 7.92
N GLN A 212 -2.85 21.36 8.63
CA GLN A 212 -3.41 20.55 9.72
C GLN A 212 -4.07 19.26 9.22
N ALA A 213 -4.77 19.32 8.09
CA ALA A 213 -5.43 18.18 7.48
C ALA A 213 -4.43 17.13 6.97
N VAL A 214 -3.33 17.54 6.32
CA VAL A 214 -2.33 16.60 5.78
C VAL A 214 -1.24 16.21 6.78
N ALA A 215 -1.12 16.88 7.94
CA ALA A 215 -0.09 16.61 8.93
C ALA A 215 0.00 15.13 9.40
N PRO A 216 -1.11 14.37 9.58
CA PRO A 216 -1.06 12.98 10.03
C PRO A 216 -0.49 11.97 9.03
N TYR A 217 -0.45 12.29 7.73
CA TYR A 217 -0.16 11.34 6.65
C TYR A 217 1.30 11.40 6.21
N THR A 218 1.82 10.35 5.57
CA THR A 218 3.21 10.33 5.05
C THR A 218 3.32 10.93 3.65
N TYR A 219 2.31 10.67 2.82
CA TYR A 219 2.22 11.10 1.43
C TYR A 219 0.80 11.55 1.07
N ILE A 220 0.68 12.37 0.02
CA ILE A 220 -0.59 12.94 -0.46
C ILE A 220 -0.81 12.52 -1.91
N ARG A 221 -1.90 11.76 -2.17
CA ARG A 221 -2.46 11.47 -3.50
C ARG A 221 -3.57 12.47 -3.76
N PHE A 222 -3.45 13.24 -4.85
CA PHE A 222 -4.49 14.18 -5.26
C PHE A 222 -5.48 13.46 -6.18
N MET A 223 -6.73 13.34 -5.75
CA MET A 223 -7.81 12.63 -6.46
C MET A 223 -8.69 13.54 -7.31
N PHE A 224 -8.71 14.84 -7.03
CA PHE A 224 -9.50 15.82 -7.79
C PHE A 224 -9.04 15.93 -9.24
N GLY A 225 -9.96 15.74 -10.19
CA GLY A 225 -9.68 15.82 -11.63
C GLY A 225 -8.87 14.64 -12.14
N THR A 226 -8.95 13.47 -11.49
CA THR A 226 -8.24 12.25 -11.92
C THR A 226 -9.11 11.36 -12.80
N ASN A 227 -10.43 11.43 -12.65
CA ASN A 227 -11.39 10.81 -13.55
C ASN A 227 -11.88 11.82 -14.60
N TRP A 228 -12.34 11.35 -15.76
CA TRP A 228 -12.91 12.16 -16.85
C TRP A 228 -12.01 13.29 -17.43
N ASN A 229 -10.74 13.37 -17.04
CA ASN A 229 -9.80 14.43 -17.42
C ASN A 229 -9.20 14.20 -18.81
N LYS A 230 -9.53 15.06 -19.77
CA LYS A 230 -9.22 14.86 -21.20
C LYS A 230 -7.95 15.60 -21.66
N SER A 231 -7.12 16.05 -20.70
CA SER A 231 -5.83 16.70 -20.97
C SER A 231 -4.95 15.86 -21.89
N THR A 232 -4.72 16.34 -23.12
CA THR A 232 -3.95 15.63 -24.14
C THR A 232 -2.57 16.28 -24.36
N THR A 233 -2.51 17.61 -24.24
CA THR A 233 -1.37 18.48 -24.50
C THR A 233 -1.09 19.39 -23.31
N TRP A 234 0.14 19.91 -23.17
CA TRP A 234 0.53 20.67 -21.97
C TRP A 234 -0.28 21.95 -21.73
N SER A 235 -0.92 22.52 -22.75
CA SER A 235 -1.84 23.66 -22.63
C SER A 235 -3.20 23.31 -21.99
N ASP A 236 -3.53 22.03 -21.93
CA ASP A 236 -4.86 21.57 -21.51
C ASP A 236 -4.99 21.53 -19.98
N ARG A 237 -3.87 21.40 -19.25
CA ARG A 237 -3.83 21.42 -17.78
C ARG A 237 -4.37 22.70 -17.15
N THR A 238 -4.72 22.63 -15.87
CA THR A 238 -4.89 23.81 -15.01
C THR A 238 -3.55 24.47 -14.71
N THR A 239 -3.51 25.81 -14.76
CA THR A 239 -2.35 26.63 -14.37
C THR A 239 -2.67 27.44 -13.11
N VAL A 240 -1.63 27.97 -12.45
CA VAL A 240 -1.80 28.78 -11.23
C VAL A 240 -2.58 30.08 -11.48
N ASP A 241 -2.51 30.62 -12.70
CA ASP A 241 -3.18 31.85 -13.12
C ASP A 241 -4.57 31.62 -13.76
N TYR A 242 -5.01 30.37 -13.89
CA TYR A 242 -6.40 30.06 -14.22
C TYR A 242 -7.34 30.58 -13.12
N ALA A 243 -8.54 31.05 -13.46
CA ALA A 243 -9.42 31.78 -12.54
C ALA A 243 -9.74 30.98 -11.25
N THR A 244 -10.41 29.85 -11.41
CA THR A 244 -10.63 28.81 -10.40
C THR A 244 -9.44 27.83 -10.39
N GLN A 245 -9.53 26.72 -9.66
CA GLN A 245 -8.72 25.52 -9.93
C GLN A 245 -9.51 24.34 -10.52
N HIS A 246 -10.80 24.52 -10.79
CA HIS A 246 -11.64 23.62 -11.57
C HIS A 246 -11.71 24.13 -13.02
N LYS A 247 -10.90 23.55 -13.91
CA LYS A 247 -10.85 23.88 -15.34
C LYS A 247 -11.53 22.78 -16.14
N MET A 248 -12.59 23.12 -16.86
CA MET A 248 -13.28 22.22 -17.78
C MET A 248 -12.73 22.34 -19.22
N LEU A 249 -12.46 21.22 -19.87
CA LEU A 249 -12.29 21.12 -21.32
C LEU A 249 -13.62 20.80 -22.02
N PRO A 250 -13.77 21.11 -23.32
CA PRO A 250 -14.98 20.81 -24.07
C PRO A 250 -15.31 19.31 -24.06
N GLY A 251 -16.45 18.95 -23.46
CA GLY A 251 -16.95 17.58 -23.40
C GLY A 251 -16.46 16.74 -22.21
N GLU A 252 -15.79 17.34 -21.22
CA GLU A 252 -15.59 16.72 -19.90
C GLU A 252 -16.88 16.74 -19.06
N ASN A 253 -16.99 15.83 -18.09
CA ASN A 253 -18.06 15.84 -17.09
C ASN A 253 -17.81 16.94 -16.06
N GLY A 254 -18.77 17.85 -15.85
CA GLY A 254 -18.67 19.02 -14.96
C GLY A 254 -18.64 18.73 -13.46
N PHE A 255 -18.08 17.58 -13.06
CA PHE A 255 -18.04 17.08 -11.69
C PHE A 255 -16.61 16.93 -11.13
N GLU A 256 -15.58 16.82 -11.98
CA GLU A 256 -14.16 16.74 -11.56
C GLU A 256 -13.22 17.61 -12.43
N GLY A 257 -13.46 17.67 -13.74
CA GLY A 257 -12.65 18.46 -14.69
C GLY A 257 -11.16 18.11 -14.69
N ASN A 258 -10.32 19.12 -14.89
CA ASN A 258 -8.86 18.98 -14.78
C ASN A 258 -8.38 19.11 -13.33
N GLN A 259 -7.37 18.30 -13.00
CA GLN A 259 -6.59 18.43 -11.77
C GLN A 259 -6.17 19.89 -11.50
N MET A 260 -6.08 20.24 -10.21
CA MET A 260 -5.42 21.46 -9.74
C MET A 260 -4.00 21.59 -10.32
N ALA A 261 -3.50 22.82 -10.53
CA ALA A 261 -2.16 23.03 -11.07
C ALA A 261 -1.08 22.30 -10.24
N PHE A 262 -0.22 21.52 -10.92
CA PHE A 262 0.84 20.73 -10.27
C PHE A 262 1.80 21.57 -9.41
N GLU A 263 2.00 22.85 -9.75
CA GLU A 263 2.71 23.82 -8.92
C GLU A 263 2.13 23.96 -7.50
N TYR A 264 0.81 23.91 -7.36
CA TYR A 264 0.12 23.93 -6.07
C TYR A 264 0.26 22.60 -5.33
N MET A 265 0.14 21.46 -6.03
CA MET A 265 0.37 20.13 -5.43
C MET A 265 1.79 20.01 -4.86
N VAL A 266 2.80 20.42 -5.65
CA VAL A 266 4.21 20.48 -5.26
C VAL A 266 4.41 21.44 -4.09
N LYS A 267 3.74 22.60 -4.07
CA LYS A 267 3.82 23.52 -2.92
C LYS A 267 3.24 22.90 -1.64
N ILE A 268 2.08 22.24 -1.69
CA ILE A 268 1.48 21.58 -0.51
C ILE A 268 2.42 20.48 0.02
N ALA A 269 2.94 19.62 -0.86
CA ALA A 269 3.89 18.57 -0.50
C ALA A 269 5.20 19.14 0.10
N ASN A 270 5.75 20.20 -0.53
CA ASN A 270 6.96 20.86 -0.08
C ASN A 270 6.78 21.55 1.28
N ASP A 271 5.74 22.37 1.45
CA ASP A 271 5.52 23.15 2.68
C ASP A 271 5.31 22.23 3.89
N ASN A 272 4.58 21.12 3.70
CA ASN A 272 4.24 20.16 4.76
C ASN A 272 5.23 18.98 4.89
N ASN A 273 6.27 18.94 4.05
CA ASN A 273 7.28 17.88 3.99
C ASN A 273 6.66 16.47 3.87
N LYS A 274 5.76 16.30 2.91
CA LYS A 274 5.08 15.04 2.58
C LYS A 274 5.51 14.56 1.21
N ASP A 275 5.60 13.25 1.01
CA ASP A 275 5.85 12.73 -0.34
C ASP A 275 4.66 13.05 -1.25
N LEU A 276 4.93 13.32 -2.52
CA LEU A 276 3.91 13.70 -3.49
C LEU A 276 3.50 12.48 -4.32
N TYR A 277 2.20 12.27 -4.49
CA TYR A 277 1.64 11.27 -5.39
C TYR A 277 0.78 12.00 -6.43
N ILE A 278 1.11 11.81 -7.71
CA ILE A 278 0.37 12.34 -8.86
C ILE A 278 -0.25 11.21 -9.70
N VAL A 279 -1.34 11.54 -10.39
CA VAL A 279 -1.93 10.72 -11.46
C VAL A 279 -1.71 11.43 -12.80
N VAL A 280 -1.22 10.73 -13.80
CA VAL A 280 -1.08 11.23 -15.17
C VAL A 280 -2.40 11.02 -15.92
N PRO A 281 -2.99 12.03 -16.60
CA PRO A 281 -4.20 11.86 -17.42
C PRO A 281 -4.00 10.80 -18.52
N ASP A 282 -5.05 10.06 -18.86
CA ASP A 282 -4.99 8.94 -19.81
C ASP A 282 -4.57 9.41 -21.24
N ARG A 283 -5.11 10.54 -21.68
CA ARG A 283 -4.85 11.11 -23.00
C ARG A 283 -3.50 11.85 -23.09
N ALA A 284 -2.78 12.01 -21.98
CA ALA A 284 -1.57 12.81 -21.91
C ALA A 284 -0.48 12.28 -22.86
N ASN A 285 -0.06 13.12 -23.81
CA ASN A 285 0.97 12.74 -24.78
C ASN A 285 2.40 12.81 -24.17
N ASN A 286 3.38 12.26 -24.89
CA ASN A 286 4.77 12.19 -24.38
C ASN A 286 5.40 13.57 -24.08
N ASP A 287 4.96 14.67 -24.71
CA ASP A 287 5.40 16.02 -24.36
C ASP A 287 4.79 16.51 -23.03
N TYR A 288 3.51 16.24 -22.79
CA TYR A 288 2.85 16.47 -21.49
C TYR A 288 3.60 15.73 -20.37
N ILE A 289 3.83 14.42 -20.54
CA ILE A 289 4.47 13.58 -19.52
C ILE A 289 5.92 14.04 -19.27
N THR A 290 6.66 14.36 -20.33
CA THR A 290 8.02 14.92 -20.23
C THR A 290 8.02 16.25 -19.47
N LYS A 291 7.07 17.14 -19.75
CA LYS A 291 6.95 18.44 -19.09
C LYS A 291 6.52 18.32 -17.62
N LEU A 292 5.67 17.36 -17.29
CA LEU A 292 5.29 17.05 -15.91
C LEU A 292 6.52 16.57 -15.12
N ALA A 293 7.29 15.63 -15.67
CA ALA A 293 8.55 15.18 -15.06
C ALA A 293 9.56 16.33 -14.88
N GLN A 294 9.67 17.23 -15.87
CA GLN A 294 10.52 18.43 -15.78
C GLN A 294 10.03 19.43 -14.72
N LEU A 295 8.73 19.67 -14.58
CA LEU A 295 8.15 20.52 -13.53
C LEU A 295 8.54 19.99 -12.14
N LEU A 296 8.40 18.68 -11.95
CA LEU A 296 8.65 18.02 -10.67
C LEU A 296 10.15 18.00 -10.30
N LEU A 297 11.04 17.99 -11.28
CA LEU A 297 12.50 17.97 -11.09
C LEU A 297 13.15 19.38 -11.03
N TYR A 298 12.68 20.33 -11.84
CA TYR A 298 13.33 21.64 -12.03
C TYR A 298 12.46 22.86 -11.66
N GLY A 299 11.15 22.69 -11.51
CA GLY A 299 10.18 23.76 -11.25
C GLY A 299 9.56 24.33 -12.53
N SER A 300 8.74 25.38 -12.40
CA SER A 300 8.11 26.08 -13.54
C SER A 300 8.12 27.60 -13.40
N ASP A 301 7.83 28.29 -14.51
CA ASP A 301 7.51 29.73 -14.52
C ASP A 301 6.04 30.03 -14.18
N GLY A 302 5.24 29.00 -13.89
CA GLY A 302 3.77 29.04 -13.71
C GLY A 302 2.98 28.55 -14.92
N VAL A 303 3.63 28.44 -16.09
CA VAL A 303 3.05 27.96 -17.35
C VAL A 303 3.87 26.78 -17.90
N ASN A 304 5.18 26.96 -18.07
CA ASN A 304 6.12 25.98 -18.62
C ASN A 304 7.11 25.49 -17.54
N PRO A 305 7.49 24.20 -17.56
CA PRO A 305 8.57 23.71 -16.72
C PRO A 305 9.92 24.25 -17.21
N TYR A 306 10.88 24.37 -16.29
CA TYR A 306 12.27 24.55 -16.67
C TYR A 306 12.86 23.22 -17.15
N THR A 307 13.74 23.26 -18.14
CA THR A 307 14.43 22.06 -18.69
C THR A 307 15.77 21.76 -18.00
N SER A 308 16.13 22.53 -16.97
CA SER A 308 17.39 22.43 -16.23
C SER A 308 17.27 23.12 -14.86
N PRO A 309 18.14 22.83 -13.87
CA PRO A 309 18.04 23.40 -12.53
C PRO A 309 18.13 24.92 -12.51
N GLN A 310 17.16 25.58 -11.86
CA GLN A 310 17.16 27.03 -11.65
C GLN A 310 17.60 27.38 -10.23
N ALA A 311 18.31 28.50 -10.06
CA ALA A 311 18.71 28.99 -8.74
C ALA A 311 17.54 29.62 -7.96
N ASN A 312 16.60 30.26 -8.67
CA ASN A 312 15.39 30.86 -8.12
C ASN A 312 14.23 30.63 -9.12
N PRO A 313 13.68 29.41 -9.21
CA PRO A 313 12.48 29.14 -10.01
C PRO A 313 11.27 29.93 -9.45
N VAL A 314 10.32 30.32 -10.30
CA VAL A 314 9.09 30.99 -9.83
C VAL A 314 8.25 30.03 -8.98
N TRP A 315 8.09 28.79 -9.44
CA TRP A 315 7.53 27.67 -8.67
C TRP A 315 8.60 26.60 -8.51
N ALA A 316 8.94 26.29 -7.25
CA ALA A 316 10.01 25.35 -6.93
C ALA A 316 9.63 23.90 -7.29
N PRO A 317 10.60 23.05 -7.69
CA PRO A 317 10.40 21.61 -7.85
C PRO A 317 10.09 20.92 -6.53
N LEU A 318 9.74 19.63 -6.59
CA LEU A 318 9.59 18.80 -5.41
C LEU A 318 10.95 18.66 -4.69
N LYS A 319 10.98 18.95 -3.38
CA LYS A 319 12.20 18.92 -2.54
C LYS A 319 12.97 17.60 -2.74
N PRO A 320 14.32 17.64 -2.92
CA PRO A 320 15.13 16.44 -3.18
C PRO A 320 15.01 15.29 -2.17
N SER A 321 14.55 15.55 -0.94
CA SER A 321 14.31 14.55 0.11
C SER A 321 12.99 13.78 -0.03
N LEU A 322 11.98 14.35 -0.70
CA LEU A 322 10.62 13.80 -0.79
C LEU A 322 10.52 12.83 -1.97
N LYS A 323 9.82 11.72 -1.79
CA LYS A 323 9.49 10.77 -2.87
C LYS A 323 8.40 11.33 -3.77
N LEU A 324 8.42 10.86 -5.01
CA LEU A 324 7.41 11.11 -6.02
C LEU A 324 6.79 9.77 -6.44
N TYR A 325 5.52 9.56 -6.14
CA TYR A 325 4.73 8.44 -6.65
C TYR A 325 4.04 8.87 -7.96
N VAL A 326 4.06 7.99 -8.97
CA VAL A 326 3.54 8.30 -10.31
C VAL A 326 2.63 7.17 -10.79
N GLU A 327 1.34 7.46 -10.84
CA GLU A 327 0.30 6.61 -11.41
C GLU A 327 -0.04 7.09 -12.83
N TYR A 328 -0.39 6.18 -13.73
CA TYR A 328 -1.02 6.50 -15.01
C TYR A 328 -2.52 6.17 -14.90
N THR A 329 -3.36 7.21 -14.92
CA THR A 329 -4.83 7.24 -14.82
C THR A 329 -5.53 6.36 -13.76
N ASN A 330 -6.51 6.94 -13.07
CA ASN A 330 -7.29 6.28 -12.01
C ASN A 330 -8.38 5.38 -12.60
N GLU A 331 -8.77 4.30 -11.90
CA GLU A 331 -9.96 3.48 -12.23
C GLU A 331 -10.06 3.00 -13.70
N ALA A 332 -8.93 2.63 -14.30
CA ALA A 332 -8.81 2.30 -15.72
C ALA A 332 -9.67 1.10 -16.21
N TRP A 333 -10.09 0.23 -15.29
CA TRP A 333 -10.97 -0.94 -15.48
C TRP A 333 -12.47 -0.60 -15.39
N ASN A 334 -12.84 0.60 -14.94
CA ASN A 334 -14.19 0.90 -14.53
C ASN A 334 -14.92 1.78 -15.57
N PHE A 335 -15.74 1.13 -16.41
CA PHE A 335 -16.59 1.76 -17.44
C PHE A 335 -17.63 2.77 -16.92
N SER A 336 -17.66 3.08 -15.62
CA SER A 336 -18.36 4.26 -15.09
C SER A 336 -17.63 5.57 -15.42
N PHE A 337 -16.34 5.50 -15.78
CA PHE A 337 -15.48 6.66 -16.07
C PHE A 337 -14.97 6.63 -17.52
N ASP A 338 -14.77 7.82 -18.12
CA ASP A 338 -14.40 7.93 -19.53
C ASP A 338 -13.02 7.33 -19.84
N GLN A 339 -12.06 7.36 -18.90
CA GLN A 339 -10.71 6.83 -19.15
C GLN A 339 -10.67 5.32 -19.44
N ALA A 340 -11.64 4.55 -18.91
CA ALA A 340 -11.78 3.13 -19.20
C ALA A 340 -12.21 2.89 -20.66
N HIS A 341 -13.22 3.66 -21.12
CA HIS A 341 -13.62 3.71 -22.52
C HIS A 341 -12.48 4.18 -23.44
N ASP A 342 -11.80 5.27 -23.07
CA ASP A 342 -10.71 5.85 -23.86
C ASP A 342 -9.58 4.84 -24.13
N LEU A 343 -9.25 4.00 -23.15
CA LEU A 343 -8.28 2.90 -23.24
C LEU A 343 -8.79 1.63 -23.96
N TYR A 344 -10.09 1.41 -24.02
CA TYR A 344 -10.72 0.24 -24.65
C TYR A 344 -11.07 0.52 -26.13
N ASP A 345 -12.05 1.38 -26.40
CA ASP A 345 -12.61 1.68 -27.73
C ASP A 345 -12.52 3.16 -28.16
N GLY A 346 -12.03 4.05 -27.28
CA GLY A 346 -11.86 5.48 -27.56
C GLY A 346 -10.53 5.87 -28.22
N PRO A 347 -10.12 7.16 -28.15
CA PRO A 347 -9.05 7.74 -28.97
C PRO A 347 -7.64 7.21 -28.70
N ILE A 348 -7.45 6.48 -27.60
CA ILE A 348 -6.21 5.82 -27.21
C ILE A 348 -6.40 4.29 -27.07
N GLY A 349 -7.49 3.78 -27.62
CA GLY A 349 -7.99 2.43 -27.44
C GLY A 349 -7.04 1.35 -27.95
N ALA A 350 -7.03 0.19 -27.28
CA ALA A 350 -6.17 -0.94 -27.65
C ALA A 350 -6.40 -1.41 -29.10
N GLN A 351 -7.67 -1.43 -29.54
CA GLN A 351 -8.04 -1.73 -30.92
C GLN A 351 -7.47 -0.70 -31.93
N GLN A 352 -7.40 0.58 -31.54
CA GLN A 352 -6.84 1.64 -32.38
C GLN A 352 -5.30 1.55 -32.45
N GLU A 353 -4.63 1.21 -31.35
CA GLU A 353 -3.18 0.92 -31.36
C GLU A 353 -2.87 -0.24 -32.33
N ILE A 354 -3.55 -1.38 -32.20
CA ILE A 354 -3.32 -2.56 -33.07
C ILE A 354 -3.65 -2.27 -34.55
N ALA A 355 -4.71 -1.52 -34.83
CA ALA A 355 -5.08 -1.13 -36.19
C ALA A 355 -4.04 -0.21 -36.86
N ASN A 356 -3.35 0.63 -36.08
CA ASN A 356 -2.26 1.48 -36.56
C ASN A 356 -0.89 0.78 -36.56
N ASN A 357 -0.72 -0.21 -35.68
CA ASN A 357 0.53 -0.93 -35.45
C ASN A 357 0.33 -2.46 -35.48
N PRO A 358 0.40 -3.10 -36.65
CA PRO A 358 0.27 -4.56 -36.78
C PRO A 358 1.36 -5.40 -36.12
N ASN A 359 2.37 -4.77 -35.48
CA ASN A 359 3.40 -5.43 -34.66
C ASN A 359 3.36 -4.90 -33.21
N SER A 360 2.19 -4.44 -32.74
CA SER A 360 2.03 -3.91 -31.40
C SER A 360 2.35 -4.97 -30.33
N PRO A 361 3.04 -4.61 -29.22
CA PRO A 361 3.35 -5.57 -28.15
C PRO A 361 2.08 -6.18 -27.53
N LEU A 362 0.93 -5.50 -27.63
CA LEU A 362 -0.35 -5.97 -27.09
C LEU A 362 -0.80 -7.34 -27.65
N ILE A 363 -0.31 -7.72 -28.84
CA ILE A 363 -0.70 -8.94 -29.57
C ILE A 363 0.50 -9.87 -29.84
N PHE A 364 1.55 -9.82 -29.00
CA PHE A 364 2.80 -10.56 -29.21
C PHE A 364 2.64 -12.08 -29.34
N ASP A 365 1.62 -12.63 -28.67
CA ASP A 365 1.17 -14.02 -28.67
C ASP A 365 0.16 -14.34 -29.78
N GLY A 366 -0.24 -13.34 -30.55
CA GLY A 366 -1.30 -13.43 -31.57
C GLY A 366 -2.72 -13.39 -31.02
N ASN A 367 -2.92 -13.17 -29.71
CA ASN A 367 -4.24 -13.03 -29.12
C ASN A 367 -4.79 -11.62 -29.38
N THR A 368 -6.10 -11.52 -29.65
CA THR A 368 -6.81 -10.27 -29.96
C THR A 368 -8.13 -10.14 -29.21
N ASP A 369 -8.30 -10.82 -28.07
CA ASP A 369 -9.44 -10.60 -27.18
C ASP A 369 -9.47 -9.15 -26.68
N GLY A 370 -10.67 -8.55 -26.64
CA GLY A 370 -10.86 -7.13 -26.35
C GLY A 370 -10.46 -6.71 -24.94
N ASN A 371 -10.68 -7.56 -23.93
CA ASN A 371 -10.37 -7.24 -22.55
C ASN A 371 -8.87 -7.40 -22.31
N LEU A 372 -8.30 -8.53 -22.75
CA LEU A 372 -6.86 -8.81 -22.63
C LEU A 372 -6.00 -7.69 -23.22
N ILE A 373 -6.27 -7.28 -24.48
CA ILE A 373 -5.47 -6.22 -25.12
C ILE A 373 -5.65 -4.85 -24.45
N TRP A 374 -6.77 -4.62 -23.75
CA TRP A 374 -7.08 -3.38 -23.02
C TRP A 374 -6.31 -3.31 -21.71
N HIS A 375 -6.31 -4.39 -20.92
CA HIS A 375 -5.44 -4.53 -19.74
C HIS A 375 -3.96 -4.36 -20.14
N ARG A 376 -3.51 -5.03 -21.22
CA ARG A 376 -2.18 -4.84 -21.80
C ARG A 376 -1.92 -3.39 -22.24
N ASN A 377 -2.90 -2.68 -22.80
CA ASN A 377 -2.76 -1.28 -23.23
C ASN A 377 -2.56 -0.34 -22.04
N TYR A 378 -3.27 -0.58 -20.93
CA TYR A 378 -3.05 0.13 -19.68
C TYR A 378 -1.62 -0.06 -19.17
N ALA A 379 -1.17 -1.30 -18.97
CA ALA A 379 0.18 -1.61 -18.49
C ALA A 379 1.30 -1.07 -19.42
N ASN A 380 1.12 -1.17 -20.74
CA ASN A 380 2.03 -0.60 -21.74
C ASN A 380 2.16 0.94 -21.62
N ARG A 381 1.05 1.62 -21.32
CA ARG A 381 1.02 3.08 -21.15
C ARG A 381 1.61 3.52 -19.80
N SER A 382 1.35 2.79 -18.74
CA SER A 382 2.02 2.93 -17.44
C SER A 382 3.55 2.73 -17.57
N LEU A 383 3.98 1.76 -18.38
CA LEU A 383 5.40 1.53 -18.72
C LEU A 383 6.01 2.68 -19.53
N ASN A 384 5.26 3.28 -20.48
CA ASN A 384 5.70 4.47 -21.21
C ASN A 384 5.87 5.68 -20.26
N VAL A 385 4.94 5.91 -19.32
CA VAL A 385 5.08 6.94 -18.28
C VAL A 385 6.34 6.71 -17.45
N SER A 386 6.56 5.48 -16.96
CA SER A 386 7.77 5.12 -16.21
C SER A 386 9.05 5.44 -16.99
N ASN A 387 9.12 5.04 -18.27
CA ASN A 387 10.29 5.28 -19.12
C ASN A 387 10.53 6.78 -19.40
N ILE A 388 9.48 7.60 -19.53
CA ILE A 388 9.63 9.05 -19.69
C ILE A 388 10.17 9.68 -18.41
N PHE A 389 9.63 9.32 -17.24
CA PHE A 389 10.16 9.78 -15.94
C PHE A 389 11.61 9.35 -15.72
N ARG A 390 11.93 8.09 -16.04
CA ARG A 390 13.31 7.54 -16.05
C ARG A 390 14.25 8.33 -16.95
N SER A 391 13.80 8.76 -18.13
CA SER A 391 14.61 9.59 -19.05
C SER A 391 14.91 11.00 -18.53
N VAL A 392 14.07 11.55 -17.65
CA VAL A 392 14.22 12.90 -17.08
C VAL A 392 14.97 12.89 -15.74
N PHE A 393 14.69 11.92 -14.87
CA PHE A 393 15.29 11.81 -13.53
C PHE A 393 16.55 10.92 -13.48
N GLY A 394 16.77 10.07 -14.50
CA GLY A 394 17.86 9.09 -14.57
C GLY A 394 17.62 7.84 -13.73
N ASP A 395 18.20 6.70 -14.16
CA ASP A 395 17.92 5.37 -13.59
C ASP A 395 18.12 5.28 -12.06
N ALA A 396 19.18 5.92 -11.54
CA ALA A 396 19.49 5.92 -10.11
C ALA A 396 18.43 6.63 -9.23
N SER A 397 17.55 7.42 -9.82
CA SER A 397 16.41 8.06 -9.15
C SER A 397 15.18 7.16 -9.09
N MET A 398 15.11 6.09 -9.87
CA MET A 398 13.94 5.19 -9.92
C MET A 398 13.93 4.28 -8.69
N GLY A 399 12.74 4.05 -8.11
CA GLY A 399 12.51 3.41 -6.81
C GLY A 399 12.98 4.25 -5.61
N SER A 400 14.19 4.82 -5.69
CA SER A 400 14.85 5.60 -4.64
C SER A 400 14.23 7.00 -4.42
N ARG A 401 13.74 7.64 -5.49
CA ARG A 401 13.17 8.99 -5.51
C ARG A 401 11.83 9.02 -6.25
N VAL A 402 11.78 8.48 -7.47
CA VAL A 402 10.59 8.37 -8.32
C VAL A 402 10.10 6.93 -8.30
N ARG A 403 8.83 6.74 -7.98
CA ARG A 403 8.19 5.45 -7.75
C ARG A 403 6.99 5.33 -8.70
N PRO A 404 7.19 4.84 -9.94
CA PRO A 404 6.10 4.53 -10.86
C PRO A 404 5.25 3.39 -10.28
N LEU A 405 3.97 3.39 -10.59
CA LEU A 405 2.99 2.47 -10.03
C LEU A 405 2.15 1.83 -11.12
N LEU A 406 1.71 0.60 -10.88
CA LEU A 406 0.78 -0.15 -11.72
C LEU A 406 -0.35 -0.64 -10.81
N TYR A 407 -1.61 -0.39 -11.20
CA TYR A 407 -2.78 -0.74 -10.41
C TYR A 407 -3.80 -1.50 -11.24
N TRP A 408 -4.54 -2.38 -10.60
CA TRP A 408 -5.50 -3.28 -11.23
C TRP A 408 -6.81 -3.34 -10.44
N GLN A 409 -7.83 -4.00 -10.97
CA GLN A 409 -9.08 -4.19 -10.25
C GLN A 409 -8.90 -5.21 -9.12
N TYR A 410 -9.34 -4.83 -7.91
CA TYR A 410 -9.14 -5.60 -6.69
C TYR A 410 -9.53 -7.08 -6.79
N ASN A 411 -8.84 -7.92 -6.02
CA ASN A 411 -8.96 -9.38 -6.01
C ASN A 411 -8.67 -10.03 -7.39
N ASN A 412 -7.83 -9.39 -8.23
CA ASN A 412 -7.63 -9.75 -9.65
C ASN A 412 -8.98 -9.90 -10.42
N LEU A 413 -9.93 -9.00 -10.17
CA LEU A 413 -11.20 -9.02 -10.90
C LEU A 413 -10.97 -8.78 -12.39
N ASN A 414 -11.76 -9.49 -13.21
CA ASN A 414 -11.65 -9.54 -14.67
C ASN A 414 -10.24 -9.91 -15.21
N ASN A 415 -9.40 -10.57 -14.40
CA ASN A 415 -8.01 -10.91 -14.70
C ASN A 415 -7.07 -9.70 -14.90
N THR A 416 -7.45 -8.50 -14.47
CA THR A 416 -6.66 -7.26 -14.66
C THR A 416 -5.21 -7.39 -14.17
N ALA A 417 -4.98 -7.85 -12.93
CA ALA A 417 -3.63 -8.06 -12.41
C ALA A 417 -2.85 -9.09 -13.24
N GLN A 418 -3.51 -10.19 -13.64
CA GLN A 418 -2.89 -11.23 -14.45
C GLN A 418 -2.47 -10.73 -15.82
N ASP A 419 -3.42 -10.18 -16.59
CA ASP A 419 -3.23 -9.78 -17.97
C ASP A 419 -2.18 -8.66 -18.12
N GLU A 420 -2.09 -7.79 -17.13
CA GLU A 420 -1.07 -6.73 -17.03
C GLU A 420 0.31 -7.29 -16.67
N LEU A 421 0.41 -8.03 -15.57
CA LEU A 421 1.71 -8.46 -15.02
C LEU A 421 2.34 -9.58 -15.85
N GLU A 422 1.55 -10.52 -16.38
CA GLU A 422 2.04 -11.57 -17.29
C GLU A 422 2.53 -10.97 -18.61
N PHE A 423 1.84 -9.95 -19.16
CA PHE A 423 2.28 -9.25 -20.36
C PHE A 423 3.61 -8.50 -20.16
N ILE A 424 3.76 -7.74 -19.08
CA ILE A 424 5.02 -7.02 -18.83
C ILE A 424 6.16 -8.01 -18.59
N ASN A 425 5.91 -9.12 -17.89
CA ASN A 425 6.93 -10.15 -17.66
C ASN A 425 7.29 -10.92 -18.95
N ASP A 426 6.32 -11.53 -19.63
CA ASP A 426 6.62 -12.36 -20.80
C ASP A 426 7.20 -11.49 -21.95
N TYR A 427 6.63 -10.31 -22.25
CA TYR A 427 7.13 -9.48 -23.35
C TYR A 427 8.38 -8.64 -23.00
N TYR A 428 8.40 -7.92 -21.87
CA TYR A 428 9.51 -7.01 -21.55
C TYR A 428 10.63 -7.65 -20.72
N ASN A 429 10.41 -8.81 -20.09
CA ASN A 429 11.45 -9.62 -19.44
C ASN A 429 11.86 -10.86 -20.28
N ASN A 430 11.22 -11.12 -21.42
CA ASN A 430 11.36 -12.36 -22.21
C ASN A 430 11.07 -13.63 -21.38
N ALA A 431 10.15 -13.55 -20.41
CA ALA A 431 10.02 -14.56 -19.35
C ALA A 431 9.49 -15.92 -19.83
N ASP A 432 8.73 -15.94 -20.92
CA ASP A 432 8.25 -17.11 -21.66
C ASP A 432 9.37 -17.92 -22.36
N GLY A 433 10.58 -17.36 -22.43
CA GLY A 433 11.73 -17.94 -23.13
C GLY A 433 11.87 -17.51 -24.60
N ILE A 434 11.00 -16.64 -25.10
CA ILE A 434 11.04 -16.07 -26.45
C ILE A 434 11.72 -14.70 -26.39
N GLN A 435 12.62 -14.41 -27.34
CA GLN A 435 13.30 -13.11 -27.40
C GLN A 435 12.42 -12.07 -28.11
N HIS A 436 11.53 -11.42 -27.36
CA HIS A 436 10.73 -10.28 -27.83
C HIS A 436 11.55 -8.99 -27.82
N VAL A 437 12.25 -8.71 -26.72
CA VAL A 437 13.10 -7.52 -26.55
C VAL A 437 14.60 -7.84 -26.48
N ALA A 438 15.42 -6.92 -26.97
CA ALA A 438 16.88 -7.09 -27.04
C ALA A 438 17.60 -6.83 -25.70
N ASN A 439 16.91 -6.20 -24.73
CA ASN A 439 17.43 -5.83 -23.41
C ASN A 439 16.29 -6.04 -22.40
N PRO A 440 16.04 -7.28 -21.94
CA PRO A 440 14.92 -7.58 -21.04
C PRO A 440 15.13 -6.99 -19.65
N HIS A 441 14.02 -6.63 -18.99
CA HIS A 441 13.98 -6.18 -17.60
C HIS A 441 12.76 -6.73 -16.87
N PRO A 442 12.86 -7.04 -15.57
CA PRO A 442 11.74 -7.50 -14.76
C PRO A 442 10.69 -6.41 -14.54
N VAL A 443 9.49 -6.81 -14.10
CA VAL A 443 8.37 -5.89 -13.84
C VAL A 443 8.77 -4.78 -12.86
N ASN A 444 9.55 -5.12 -11.83
CA ASN A 444 10.03 -4.18 -10.81
C ASN A 444 11.17 -3.22 -11.27
N TYR A 445 11.65 -3.35 -12.50
CA TYR A 445 12.40 -2.27 -13.16
C TYR A 445 11.46 -1.15 -13.66
N TYR A 446 10.27 -1.50 -14.15
CA TYR A 446 9.33 -0.51 -14.68
C TYR A 446 8.47 0.11 -13.58
N PHE A 447 8.06 -0.66 -12.59
CA PHE A 447 7.18 -0.21 -11.50
C PHE A 447 7.83 -0.45 -10.14
N TRP A 448 7.68 0.49 -9.21
CA TRP A 448 8.16 0.30 -7.84
C TRP A 448 7.12 -0.44 -6.99
N GLY A 449 5.83 -0.21 -7.22
CA GLY A 449 4.76 -0.84 -6.45
C GLY A 449 3.48 -1.02 -7.23
N GLY A 450 2.57 -1.82 -6.68
CA GLY A 450 1.25 -2.08 -7.27
C GLY A 450 0.29 -2.79 -6.32
N GLY A 451 -0.95 -2.95 -6.78
CA GLY A 451 -2.07 -3.51 -6.02
C GLY A 451 -3.42 -3.16 -6.66
N GLY A 452 -4.51 -3.44 -5.95
CA GLY A 452 -5.85 -2.98 -6.26
C GLY A 452 -6.45 -2.09 -5.17
N ALA A 453 -7.75 -1.77 -5.33
CA ALA A 453 -8.53 -1.10 -4.30
C ALA A 453 -8.70 -2.02 -3.09
N VAL A 454 -8.06 -1.67 -1.97
CA VAL A 454 -8.22 -2.39 -0.69
C VAL A 454 -9.10 -1.59 0.27
N TYR A 455 -10.09 -0.87 -0.27
CA TYR A 455 -11.26 -0.45 0.49
C TYR A 455 -12.26 -1.61 0.58
N PHE A 456 -13.22 -1.49 1.50
CA PHE A 456 -14.22 -2.53 1.75
C PHE A 456 -15.46 -1.90 2.37
N ASN A 457 -16.64 -2.43 2.08
CA ASN A 457 -17.90 -1.93 2.61
C ASN A 457 -18.16 -2.45 4.05
N SER A 458 -19.31 -2.09 4.65
CA SER A 458 -19.73 -2.68 5.92
C SER A 458 -20.41 -4.04 5.72
N ASN A 459 -20.56 -4.81 6.80
CA ASN A 459 -21.43 -5.99 6.79
C ASN A 459 -22.94 -5.62 6.75
N ASN A 460 -23.29 -4.33 6.66
CA ASN A 460 -24.68 -3.83 6.71
C ASN A 460 -24.82 -2.44 6.04
N ASP A 461 -24.57 -2.33 4.73
CA ASP A 461 -24.68 -1.03 4.02
C ASP A 461 -26.11 -0.47 3.97
N GLY A 462 -27.11 -1.32 4.24
CA GLY A 462 -28.51 -0.95 4.45
C GLY A 462 -28.79 -0.31 5.83
N ALA A 463 -27.77 -0.05 6.65
CA ALA A 463 -27.91 0.52 7.98
C ALA A 463 -28.67 1.86 7.98
N THR A 464 -29.65 1.96 8.88
CA THR A 464 -30.46 3.16 9.16
C THR A 464 -30.11 3.82 10.49
N SER A 465 -29.14 3.27 11.22
CA SER A 465 -28.54 3.88 12.41
C SER A 465 -27.04 3.57 12.45
N VAL A 466 -26.25 4.51 12.98
CA VAL A 466 -24.80 4.35 13.15
C VAL A 466 -24.47 3.13 14.03
N ASP A 467 -25.30 2.85 15.05
CA ASP A 467 -25.14 1.65 15.87
C ASP A 467 -25.36 0.35 15.07
N SER A 468 -26.34 0.29 14.16
CA SER A 468 -26.56 -0.88 13.30
C SER A 468 -25.47 -1.07 12.22
N LEU A 469 -24.79 0.00 11.83
CA LEU A 469 -23.60 -0.05 10.97
C LEU A 469 -22.44 -0.70 11.74
N PHE A 470 -22.06 -0.13 12.90
CA PHE A 470 -20.92 -0.61 13.68
C PHE A 470 -21.14 -1.97 14.36
N ALA A 471 -22.38 -2.33 14.72
CA ALA A 471 -22.68 -3.66 15.27
C ALA A 471 -22.46 -4.79 14.25
N SER A 472 -22.44 -4.49 12.96
CA SER A 472 -22.10 -5.44 11.90
C SER A 472 -20.58 -5.68 11.78
N GLY A 473 -19.75 -4.77 12.28
CA GLY A 473 -18.30 -4.87 12.28
C GLY A 473 -17.64 -4.73 10.89
N VAL A 474 -16.34 -5.04 10.85
CA VAL A 474 -15.54 -5.15 9.63
C VAL A 474 -15.76 -6.54 8.99
N PRO A 475 -15.89 -6.66 7.65
CA PRO A 475 -15.89 -7.95 6.92
C PRO A 475 -14.50 -8.61 6.94
N GLN A 476 -14.02 -9.00 8.13
CA GLN A 476 -12.59 -9.25 8.33
C GLN A 476 -12.03 -10.45 7.54
N SER A 477 -12.78 -11.55 7.42
CA SER A 477 -12.31 -12.74 6.69
C SER A 477 -12.17 -12.51 5.18
N SER A 478 -13.19 -11.90 4.54
CA SER A 478 -13.11 -11.56 3.11
C SER A 478 -12.11 -10.42 2.86
N TYR A 479 -11.97 -9.47 3.77
CA TYR A 479 -10.93 -8.44 3.68
C TYR A 479 -9.53 -9.03 3.74
N GLN A 480 -9.23 -9.88 4.74
CA GLN A 480 -7.95 -10.57 4.89
C GLN A 480 -7.64 -11.46 3.68
N SER A 481 -8.64 -12.15 3.13
CA SER A 481 -8.51 -12.94 1.89
C SER A 481 -8.13 -12.05 0.71
N MET A 482 -8.83 -10.92 0.52
CA MET A 482 -8.55 -9.98 -0.56
C MET A 482 -7.14 -9.37 -0.44
N VAL A 483 -6.77 -8.80 0.71
CA VAL A 483 -5.44 -8.19 0.85
C VAL A 483 -4.30 -9.21 0.75
N SER A 484 -4.55 -10.48 1.10
CA SER A 484 -3.59 -11.58 0.89
C SER A 484 -3.40 -11.91 -0.59
N ASN A 485 -4.48 -11.97 -1.37
CA ASN A 485 -4.41 -12.13 -2.83
C ASN A 485 -3.65 -10.96 -3.48
N GLU A 486 -4.02 -9.73 -3.13
CA GLU A 486 -3.38 -8.50 -3.60
C GLU A 486 -1.87 -8.42 -3.28
N GLY A 487 -1.49 -8.71 -2.04
CA GLY A 487 -0.09 -8.81 -1.64
C GLY A 487 0.65 -9.93 -2.37
N THR A 488 -0.06 -10.99 -2.78
CA THR A 488 0.52 -12.09 -3.55
C THR A 488 0.78 -11.71 -5.01
N TRP A 489 -0.14 -11.02 -5.68
CA TRP A 489 0.12 -10.46 -7.02
C TRP A 489 1.30 -9.49 -7.01
N ALA A 490 1.31 -8.50 -6.11
CA ALA A 490 2.40 -7.52 -6.05
C ALA A 490 3.77 -8.18 -5.78
N ARG A 491 3.90 -9.00 -4.73
CA ARG A 491 5.19 -9.58 -4.33
C ARG A 491 5.74 -10.60 -5.34
N SER A 492 4.87 -11.31 -6.05
CA SER A 492 5.29 -12.30 -7.05
C SER A 492 6.01 -11.66 -8.24
N TYR A 493 5.59 -10.45 -8.61
CA TYR A 493 6.24 -9.63 -9.64
C TYR A 493 7.27 -8.64 -9.06
N GLY A 494 7.76 -8.89 -7.85
CA GLY A 494 8.82 -8.13 -7.19
C GLY A 494 8.44 -6.69 -6.83
N LEU A 495 7.15 -6.38 -6.73
CA LEU A 495 6.63 -5.04 -6.44
C LEU A 495 6.41 -4.84 -4.94
N HIS A 496 6.59 -3.61 -4.48
CA HIS A 496 6.11 -3.17 -3.17
C HIS A 496 4.56 -3.15 -3.17
N PHE A 497 3.91 -3.78 -2.18
CA PHE A 497 2.44 -3.86 -2.15
C PHE A 497 1.83 -2.53 -1.71
N MET A 498 1.02 -1.96 -2.60
CA MET A 498 0.43 -0.62 -2.55
C MET A 498 -1.10 -0.67 -2.51
N SER A 499 -1.69 0.32 -1.86
CA SER A 499 -3.10 0.69 -1.96
C SER A 499 -3.21 2.05 -2.65
N TYR A 500 -3.99 2.19 -3.72
CA TYR A 500 -4.39 3.51 -4.25
C TYR A 500 -5.67 4.01 -3.55
N GLU A 501 -6.56 3.08 -3.21
CA GLU A 501 -7.70 3.29 -2.32
C GLU A 501 -7.74 2.23 -1.22
N GLY A 502 -8.28 2.61 -0.06
CA GLY A 502 -8.21 1.87 1.19
C GLY A 502 -9.04 2.55 2.29
N SER A 503 -8.99 2.00 3.51
CA SER A 503 -9.94 2.26 4.60
C SER A 503 -11.34 1.65 4.36
N TRP A 504 -12.14 1.64 5.42
CA TRP A 504 -13.53 1.23 5.39
C TRP A 504 -14.38 2.24 4.60
N GLY A 505 -15.07 1.76 3.57
CA GLY A 505 -16.02 2.50 2.73
C GLY A 505 -17.35 2.71 3.46
N ILE A 506 -17.39 3.74 4.30
CA ILE A 506 -18.59 4.11 5.07
C ILE A 506 -19.57 4.86 4.15
N SER A 507 -20.59 4.14 3.68
CA SER A 507 -21.63 4.60 2.75
C SER A 507 -23.04 4.36 3.32
N GLY A 508 -24.08 4.45 2.48
CA GLY A 508 -25.48 4.26 2.89
C GLY A 508 -26.10 5.43 3.66
N SER A 509 -27.31 5.22 4.18
CA SER A 509 -28.17 6.31 4.72
C SER A 509 -27.63 7.02 5.97
N VAL A 510 -26.62 6.44 6.61
CA VAL A 510 -25.93 6.99 7.80
C VAL A 510 -24.43 7.19 7.56
N GLY A 511 -23.98 7.20 6.30
CA GLY A 511 -22.56 7.17 5.95
C GLY A 511 -21.76 8.32 6.57
N ASP A 512 -22.19 9.56 6.37
CA ASP A 512 -21.48 10.75 6.89
C ASP A 512 -21.41 10.73 8.42
N ALA A 513 -22.52 10.37 9.08
CA ALA A 513 -22.60 10.20 10.53
C ALA A 513 -21.70 9.06 11.04
N GLY A 514 -21.49 8.01 10.24
CA GLY A 514 -20.58 6.90 10.55
C GLY A 514 -19.11 7.30 10.44
N ARG A 515 -18.72 8.16 9.48
CA ARG A 515 -17.33 8.65 9.33
C ARG A 515 -16.88 9.54 10.50
N VAL A 516 -17.81 10.29 11.10
CA VAL A 516 -17.55 11.15 12.28
C VAL A 516 -17.73 10.43 13.63
N ASP A 517 -18.24 9.20 13.65
CA ASP A 517 -18.38 8.41 14.87
C ASP A 517 -17.00 7.92 15.39
N PRO A 518 -16.68 8.06 16.69
CA PRO A 518 -15.40 7.63 17.26
C PRO A 518 -14.98 6.19 16.93
N ARG A 519 -15.94 5.29 16.67
CA ARG A 519 -15.66 3.88 16.30
C ARG A 519 -15.00 3.74 14.92
N ALA A 520 -15.14 4.71 14.01
CA ALA A 520 -14.51 4.69 12.69
C ALA A 520 -12.97 4.66 12.77
N GLN A 521 -12.39 5.27 13.82
CA GLN A 521 -10.96 5.19 14.11
C GLN A 521 -10.50 3.73 14.24
N GLN A 522 -11.25 2.88 14.96
CA GLN A 522 -10.87 1.49 15.18
C GLN A 522 -11.01 0.64 13.90
N ALA A 523 -11.99 0.93 13.04
CA ALA A 523 -12.12 0.23 11.76
C ALA A 523 -10.89 0.46 10.86
N LEU A 524 -10.40 1.70 10.77
CA LEU A 524 -9.17 2.06 10.06
C LEU A 524 -7.92 1.37 10.64
N LEU A 525 -7.80 1.31 11.98
CA LEU A 525 -6.69 0.60 12.63
C LEU A 525 -6.71 -0.91 12.31
N THR A 526 -7.89 -1.53 12.30
CA THR A 526 -8.04 -2.95 11.98
C THR A 526 -7.64 -3.23 10.53
N SER A 527 -8.19 -2.49 9.56
CA SER A 527 -7.91 -2.74 8.15
C SER A 527 -6.47 -2.41 7.75
N PHE A 528 -5.87 -1.37 8.32
CA PHE A 528 -4.44 -1.11 8.14
C PHE A 528 -3.57 -2.26 8.67
N ASN A 529 -3.92 -2.82 9.83
CA ASN A 529 -3.17 -3.94 10.39
C ASN A 529 -3.36 -5.26 9.61
N ASP A 530 -4.52 -5.50 9.01
CA ASP A 530 -4.72 -6.64 8.11
C ASP A 530 -3.95 -6.46 6.79
N PHE A 531 -3.88 -5.24 6.25
CA PHE A 531 -3.03 -4.90 5.10
C PHE A 531 -1.52 -5.10 5.40
N VAL A 532 -1.03 -4.67 6.57
CA VAL A 532 0.37 -4.91 6.98
C VAL A 532 0.66 -6.39 7.22
N GLN A 533 -0.29 -7.17 7.74
CA GLN A 533 -0.16 -8.63 7.86
C GLN A 533 -0.02 -9.32 6.48
N ALA A 534 -0.71 -8.81 5.46
CA ALA A 534 -0.55 -9.20 4.07
C ALA A 534 0.73 -8.66 3.39
N GLY A 535 1.62 -8.00 4.15
CA GLY A 535 2.88 -7.47 3.63
C GLY A 535 2.75 -6.14 2.87
N GLY A 536 1.64 -5.41 3.07
CA GLY A 536 1.42 -4.09 2.50
C GLY A 536 2.30 -3.01 3.13
N GLU A 537 2.79 -2.07 2.30
CA GLU A 537 3.73 -1.02 2.73
C GLU A 537 3.11 0.38 2.75
N ASN A 538 2.34 0.75 1.74
CA ASN A 538 1.75 2.08 1.63
C ASN A 538 0.22 1.96 1.51
N TYR A 539 -0.49 2.43 2.54
CA TYR A 539 -1.95 2.38 2.63
C TYR A 539 -2.55 3.76 2.32
N THR A 540 -3.14 3.94 1.14
CA THR A 540 -3.76 5.23 0.81
C THR A 540 -5.19 5.22 1.33
N ALA A 541 -5.39 5.83 2.50
CA ALA A 541 -6.69 5.80 3.14
C ALA A 541 -7.68 6.76 2.48
N GLY A 542 -8.94 6.33 2.46
CA GLY A 542 -10.09 7.09 2.03
C GLY A 542 -10.58 6.66 0.65
N THR A 543 -11.78 6.10 0.61
CA THR A 543 -12.78 6.52 -0.37
C THR A 543 -13.23 7.95 -0.03
N PHE A 544 -13.80 8.67 -1.00
CA PHE A 544 -14.24 10.06 -0.91
C PHE A 544 -14.83 10.48 0.46
N GLY A 545 -14.29 11.57 1.04
CA GLY A 545 -14.82 12.19 2.27
C GLY A 545 -14.28 11.66 3.60
N GLN A 546 -12.96 11.66 3.84
CA GLN A 546 -12.42 11.43 5.20
C GLN A 546 -12.82 12.55 6.19
N TRP A 547 -13.08 13.76 5.68
CA TRP A 547 -13.65 14.91 6.38
C TRP A 547 -14.32 15.84 5.37
N ASP A 548 -15.22 16.70 5.85
CA ASP A 548 -16.08 17.56 5.02
C ASP A 548 -15.72 19.06 5.16
N ASP A 549 -14.91 19.41 6.16
CA ASP A 549 -14.47 20.77 6.49
C ASP A 549 -12.99 20.74 6.93
N PHE A 550 -12.08 21.36 6.14
CA PHE A 550 -10.65 21.39 6.48
C PHE A 550 -10.38 22.13 7.81
N THR A 551 -11.24 23.08 8.20
CA THR A 551 -11.04 23.90 9.41
C THR A 551 -11.12 23.10 10.71
N ILE A 552 -11.78 21.94 10.68
CA ILE A 552 -11.93 21.01 11.81
C ILE A 552 -11.45 19.59 11.50
N ALA A 553 -10.75 19.35 10.38
CA ALA A 553 -10.28 18.01 9.96
C ALA A 553 -9.52 17.24 11.06
N ASN A 554 -8.72 17.93 11.89
CA ASN A 554 -7.99 17.33 13.02
C ASN A 554 -8.90 16.72 14.12
N THR A 555 -10.21 17.00 14.09
CA THR A 555 -11.20 16.42 15.01
C THR A 555 -11.77 15.08 14.53
N TYR A 556 -11.62 14.73 13.25
CA TYR A 556 -12.27 13.55 12.65
C TYR A 556 -11.61 12.22 13.13
N PRO A 557 -12.39 11.15 13.36
CA PRO A 557 -11.87 9.85 13.85
C PRO A 557 -10.86 9.19 12.90
N LEU A 558 -11.09 9.25 11.59
CA LEU A 558 -10.18 8.68 10.59
C LEU A 558 -8.82 9.39 10.60
N VAL A 559 -8.83 10.72 10.73
CA VAL A 559 -7.63 11.57 10.82
C VAL A 559 -6.83 11.27 12.09
N LYS A 560 -7.52 11.00 13.21
CA LYS A 560 -6.90 10.51 14.46
C LYS A 560 -6.33 9.10 14.32
N GLY A 561 -7.00 8.21 13.59
CA GLY A 561 -6.50 6.88 13.27
C GLY A 561 -5.22 6.93 12.44
N ALA A 562 -5.16 7.79 11.43
CA ALA A 562 -3.94 8.01 10.64
C ALA A 562 -2.79 8.60 11.47
N ALA A 563 -3.09 9.58 12.34
CA ALA A 563 -2.11 10.14 13.27
C ALA A 563 -1.55 9.08 14.24
N GLN A 564 -2.41 8.17 14.70
CA GLN A 564 -2.03 7.04 15.54
C GLN A 564 -1.17 6.03 14.77
N ILE A 565 -1.52 5.66 13.54
CA ILE A 565 -0.73 4.73 12.70
C ILE A 565 0.68 5.28 12.43
N ASN A 566 0.80 6.57 12.10
CA ASN A 566 2.10 7.21 11.82
C ASN A 566 2.87 7.66 13.08
N ALA A 567 2.35 7.43 14.28
CA ALA A 567 3.12 7.63 15.52
C ALA A 567 4.30 6.65 15.60
N SER A 568 5.47 7.12 16.03
CA SER A 568 6.72 6.32 16.01
C SER A 568 6.71 5.12 16.98
N ASP A 569 5.83 5.15 17.97
CA ASP A 569 5.61 4.14 19.00
C ASP A 569 4.41 3.21 18.70
N TYR A 570 3.68 3.43 17.61
CA TYR A 570 2.59 2.54 17.21
C TYR A 570 3.16 1.20 16.73
N SER A 571 2.82 0.15 17.49
CA SER A 571 3.24 -1.23 17.26
C SER A 571 2.52 -1.83 16.05
N LEU A 572 3.26 -2.02 14.97
CA LEU A 572 2.78 -2.75 13.80
C LEU A 572 2.65 -4.26 14.09
N PRO A 573 1.72 -4.97 13.42
CA PRO A 573 1.69 -6.43 13.43
C PRO A 573 2.84 -7.01 12.61
N SER A 574 3.16 -8.28 12.83
CA SER A 574 4.09 -9.02 11.98
C SER A 574 3.42 -9.45 10.68
N VAL A 575 4.17 -9.50 9.57
CA VAL A 575 3.69 -10.08 8.31
C VAL A 575 3.38 -11.57 8.50
N THR A 576 2.20 -12.01 8.05
CA THR A 576 1.71 -13.40 8.18
C THR A 576 1.61 -14.12 6.82
N LEU A 577 1.56 -13.39 5.71
CA LEU A 577 1.49 -13.93 4.35
C LEU A 577 2.75 -14.73 3.95
N GLY A 578 2.58 -15.85 3.23
CA GLY A 578 3.65 -16.74 2.77
C GLY A 578 4.07 -17.86 3.75
N THR A 579 5.19 -18.53 3.47
CA THR A 579 5.76 -19.62 4.29
C THR A 579 7.00 -19.16 5.06
N ALA A 580 7.04 -19.36 6.38
CA ALA A 580 8.22 -19.00 7.18
C ALA A 580 9.41 -19.95 6.92
N ILE A 581 10.58 -19.38 6.62
CA ILE A 581 11.81 -20.13 6.33
C ILE A 581 12.63 -20.35 7.60
N SER A 582 13.14 -21.57 7.76
CA SER A 582 14.00 -21.93 8.89
C SER A 582 15.35 -21.22 8.84
N ALA A 583 15.78 -20.71 10.00
CA ALA A 583 17.09 -20.08 10.17
C ALA A 583 18.25 -21.08 10.33
N SER A 584 17.97 -22.40 10.38
CA SER A 584 18.98 -23.41 10.72
C SER A 584 18.79 -24.78 10.03
N GLY A 585 17.86 -24.90 9.08
CA GLY A 585 17.56 -26.15 8.39
C GLY A 585 16.80 -25.92 7.09
N THR A 586 16.48 -27.00 6.38
CA THR A 586 15.69 -26.97 5.15
C THR A 586 14.21 -26.76 5.46
N THR A 587 13.60 -25.70 4.91
CA THR A 587 12.15 -25.60 4.77
C THR A 587 11.74 -26.25 3.44
N THR A 588 10.92 -27.29 3.52
CA THR A 588 10.22 -27.87 2.36
C THR A 588 8.87 -27.17 2.20
N ILE A 589 8.57 -26.71 1.00
CA ILE A 589 7.30 -26.09 0.63
C ILE A 589 6.64 -27.00 -0.41
N PRO A 590 5.57 -27.75 -0.06
CA PRO A 590 4.88 -28.64 -0.99
C PRO A 590 4.32 -27.87 -2.20
N GLY A 591 4.55 -28.39 -3.40
CA GLY A 591 3.91 -27.97 -4.64
C GLY A 591 2.87 -28.97 -5.15
N THR A 592 2.17 -29.68 -4.24
CA THR A 592 1.02 -30.58 -4.50
C THR A 592 1.12 -31.63 -5.63
N ALA A 593 2.26 -31.80 -6.30
CA ALA A 593 2.48 -32.58 -7.52
C ALA A 593 1.68 -32.06 -8.75
N TYR A 594 2.10 -30.92 -9.32
CA TYR A 594 1.51 -30.34 -10.54
C TYR A 594 2.39 -30.45 -11.80
N ASP A 595 1.78 -30.39 -12.97
CA ASP A 595 2.40 -30.25 -14.30
C ASP A 595 2.58 -28.75 -14.64
N LEU A 596 3.76 -28.31 -15.11
CA LEU A 596 3.95 -26.97 -15.69
C LEU A 596 3.99 -27.02 -17.22
N THR A 597 3.21 -26.17 -17.90
CA THR A 597 3.27 -25.96 -19.36
C THR A 597 3.41 -24.47 -19.67
N ILE A 598 3.97 -24.09 -20.81
CA ILE A 598 4.06 -22.67 -21.23
C ILE A 598 2.71 -21.93 -21.11
N SER A 599 1.60 -22.63 -21.37
CA SER A 599 0.20 -22.18 -21.30
C SER A 599 -0.46 -22.24 -19.90
N GLY A 600 0.32 -22.42 -18.83
CA GLY A 600 -0.18 -22.61 -17.47
C GLY A 600 0.06 -24.03 -16.93
N TYR A 601 -0.49 -24.33 -15.76
CA TYR A 601 -0.30 -25.63 -15.09
C TYR A 601 -1.55 -26.52 -15.16
N ASP A 602 -1.35 -27.81 -14.95
CA ASP A 602 -2.41 -28.80 -14.74
C ASP A 602 -2.18 -29.52 -13.39
N GLY A 603 -3.25 -29.91 -12.70
CA GLY A 603 -3.22 -30.49 -11.35
C GLY A 603 -2.88 -29.53 -10.20
N ALA A 604 -2.35 -28.32 -10.47
CA ALA A 604 -2.18 -27.27 -9.48
C ALA A 604 -3.44 -26.41 -9.32
N LYS A 605 -3.49 -25.67 -8.20
CA LYS A 605 -3.91 -24.27 -8.22
C LYS A 605 -2.69 -23.42 -7.89
N SER A 606 -2.42 -22.38 -8.66
CA SER A 606 -1.54 -21.31 -8.22
C SER A 606 -2.34 -20.26 -7.47
N ASP A 607 -1.62 -19.37 -6.79
CA ASP A 607 -2.14 -18.10 -6.30
C ASP A 607 -1.88 -16.94 -7.31
N VAL A 608 -1.32 -17.22 -8.51
CA VAL A 608 -0.81 -16.21 -9.47
C VAL A 608 -0.87 -16.66 -10.95
N GLY A 609 -2.08 -16.68 -11.54
CA GLY A 609 -2.28 -16.78 -12.99
C GLY A 609 -1.82 -18.10 -13.63
N GLN A 610 -1.03 -18.04 -14.70
CA GLN A 610 -0.42 -19.18 -15.39
C GLN A 610 0.82 -19.75 -14.65
N ASN A 611 1.23 -19.13 -13.55
CA ASN A 611 2.56 -19.28 -12.97
C ASN A 611 2.48 -19.72 -11.52
N VAL A 612 3.56 -20.29 -10.97
CA VAL A 612 3.55 -20.71 -9.55
C VAL A 612 4.49 -19.86 -8.73
N SER A 613 3.92 -19.05 -7.84
CA SER A 613 4.65 -18.24 -6.87
C SER A 613 4.65 -18.90 -5.51
N TYR A 614 5.82 -18.96 -4.88
CA TYR A 614 6.00 -19.35 -3.49
C TYR A 614 6.42 -18.12 -2.70
N LEU A 615 5.47 -17.51 -1.99
CA LEU A 615 5.78 -16.46 -1.03
C LEU A 615 6.46 -17.02 0.21
N ILE A 616 7.54 -16.39 0.64
CA ILE A 616 8.37 -16.84 1.76
C ILE A 616 8.69 -15.70 2.72
N ARG A 617 8.63 -15.98 4.03
CA ARG A 617 9.07 -15.04 5.08
C ARG A 617 10.42 -15.46 5.61
N ILE A 618 11.39 -14.57 5.40
CA ILE A 618 12.77 -14.72 5.85
C ILE A 618 12.90 -14.02 7.20
N GLY A 619 13.36 -14.74 8.23
CA GLY A 619 13.57 -14.17 9.57
C GLY A 619 14.93 -13.50 9.77
N ASN A 620 15.96 -13.97 9.06
CA ASN A 620 17.34 -13.48 9.15
C ASN A 620 17.86 -13.19 7.75
N SER A 621 18.47 -12.02 7.53
CA SER A 621 19.14 -11.74 6.25
C SER A 621 20.36 -12.66 6.06
N ASP A 622 20.34 -13.53 5.05
CA ASP A 622 21.39 -14.53 4.76
C ASP A 622 21.34 -14.97 3.28
N THR A 623 22.33 -15.73 2.83
CA THR A 623 22.31 -16.40 1.52
C THR A 623 21.64 -17.77 1.64
N TYR A 624 20.57 -17.98 0.89
CA TYR A 624 19.78 -19.20 0.84
C TYR A 624 20.08 -20.02 -0.42
N GLN A 625 20.14 -21.34 -0.26
CA GLN A 625 20.16 -22.32 -1.34
C GLN A 625 18.72 -22.71 -1.70
N VAL A 626 18.41 -22.71 -2.99
CA VAL A 626 17.09 -23.09 -3.53
C VAL A 626 17.21 -24.39 -4.31
N TYR A 627 16.25 -25.31 -4.12
CA TYR A 627 16.14 -26.56 -4.88
C TYR A 627 14.69 -26.83 -5.28
N LEU A 628 14.47 -27.54 -6.38
CA LEU A 628 13.16 -28.03 -6.80
C LEU A 628 13.15 -29.57 -6.77
N SER A 629 12.06 -30.16 -6.31
CA SER A 629 11.71 -31.58 -6.50
C SER A 629 10.94 -31.69 -7.81
N VAL A 630 11.54 -32.26 -8.86
CA VAL A 630 10.97 -32.24 -10.22
C VAL A 630 11.05 -33.57 -10.96
N ALA A 631 10.13 -33.79 -11.89
CA ALA A 631 10.03 -35.00 -12.71
C ALA A 631 9.62 -34.68 -14.15
N ASN A 632 9.97 -35.54 -15.10
CA ASN A 632 9.43 -35.51 -16.46
C ASN A 632 9.57 -36.91 -17.09
N ASP A 633 8.67 -37.29 -17.99
CA ASP A 633 8.78 -38.52 -18.78
C ASP A 633 9.33 -38.28 -20.21
N ALA A 634 9.67 -37.03 -20.53
CA ALA A 634 10.34 -36.64 -21.78
C ALA A 634 11.47 -35.61 -21.55
N ASP A 635 12.41 -35.55 -22.49
CA ASP A 635 13.53 -34.61 -22.48
C ASP A 635 13.18 -33.23 -23.07
N GLY A 636 13.88 -32.20 -22.59
CA GLY A 636 13.87 -30.84 -23.16
C GLY A 636 13.13 -29.78 -22.37
N GLY A 637 12.38 -30.18 -21.33
CA GLY A 637 11.59 -29.28 -20.48
C GLY A 637 12.44 -28.35 -19.62
N LYS A 638 11.97 -27.10 -19.42
CA LYS A 638 12.69 -26.07 -18.66
C LYS A 638 11.77 -25.17 -17.84
N ILE A 639 12.22 -24.82 -16.64
CA ILE A 639 11.56 -23.91 -15.71
C ILE A 639 12.53 -22.77 -15.37
N ASN A 640 12.16 -21.53 -15.68
CA ASN A 640 12.82 -20.35 -15.15
C ASN A 640 12.41 -20.16 -13.68
N VAL A 641 13.40 -19.99 -12.82
CA VAL A 641 13.24 -19.70 -11.38
C VAL A 641 13.65 -18.26 -11.15
N TYR A 642 12.73 -17.45 -10.63
CA TYR A 642 12.98 -16.06 -10.27
C TYR A 642 12.93 -15.90 -8.75
N ALA A 643 13.70 -14.96 -8.22
CA ALA A 643 13.59 -14.47 -6.85
C ALA A 643 13.29 -12.98 -6.90
N ASP A 644 12.15 -12.55 -6.34
CA ASP A 644 11.68 -11.16 -6.39
C ASP A 644 11.73 -10.55 -7.81
N SER A 645 11.32 -11.36 -8.79
CA SER A 645 11.40 -11.13 -10.26
C SER A 645 12.79 -11.05 -10.91
N GLU A 646 13.91 -11.10 -10.18
CA GLU A 646 15.23 -11.32 -10.82
C GLU A 646 15.40 -12.80 -11.19
N LEU A 647 15.86 -13.09 -12.41
CA LEU A 647 16.06 -14.48 -12.88
C LEU A 647 17.25 -15.11 -12.15
N LEU A 648 16.97 -16.04 -11.24
CA LEU A 648 17.97 -16.79 -10.49
C LEU A 648 18.64 -17.86 -11.38
N THR A 649 17.85 -18.66 -12.11
CA THR A 649 18.36 -19.63 -13.09
C THR A 649 17.26 -20.17 -14.02
N THR A 650 17.67 -20.87 -15.09
CA THR A 650 16.79 -21.79 -15.84
C THR A 650 17.14 -23.23 -15.47
N VAL A 651 16.26 -23.90 -14.73
CA VAL A 651 16.35 -25.33 -14.44
C VAL A 651 15.95 -26.12 -15.69
N ALA A 652 16.84 -26.96 -16.20
CA ALA A 652 16.46 -28.03 -17.14
C ALA A 652 15.89 -29.20 -16.33
N VAL A 653 14.65 -29.61 -16.62
CA VAL A 653 14.00 -30.69 -15.89
C VAL A 653 14.53 -32.04 -16.39
N PRO A 654 15.00 -32.93 -15.49
CA PRO A 654 15.48 -34.25 -15.89
C PRO A 654 14.33 -35.13 -16.38
N ASN A 655 14.58 -35.89 -17.44
CA ASN A 655 13.74 -37.03 -17.80
C ASN A 655 14.00 -38.16 -16.76
N THR A 656 13.09 -38.29 -15.81
CA THR A 656 13.09 -39.31 -14.76
C THR A 656 12.31 -40.56 -15.16
N GLY A 657 11.75 -40.60 -16.38
CA GLY A 657 10.98 -41.73 -16.91
C GLY A 657 9.57 -41.86 -16.35
N SER A 658 9.13 -40.96 -15.48
CA SER A 658 7.75 -40.85 -15.00
C SER A 658 7.51 -39.47 -14.39
N LYS A 659 6.36 -38.85 -14.70
CA LYS A 659 5.87 -37.61 -14.08
C LYS A 659 5.72 -37.65 -12.55
N SER A 660 5.71 -38.84 -11.95
CA SER A 660 5.65 -39.06 -10.48
C SER A 660 6.97 -39.53 -9.85
N SER A 661 8.06 -39.63 -10.62
CA SER A 661 9.37 -40.01 -10.08
C SER A 661 10.26 -38.77 -9.93
N TYR A 662 10.28 -38.18 -8.74
CA TYR A 662 10.91 -36.89 -8.52
C TYR A 662 12.41 -36.96 -8.19
N GLN A 663 13.18 -36.06 -8.79
CA GLN A 663 14.58 -35.79 -8.50
C GLN A 663 14.74 -34.38 -7.94
N VAL A 664 15.53 -34.21 -6.88
CA VAL A 664 15.91 -32.89 -6.38
C VAL A 664 17.01 -32.29 -7.25
N VAL A 665 16.78 -31.11 -7.80
CA VAL A 665 17.72 -30.31 -8.59
C VAL A 665 17.96 -28.96 -7.92
N SER A 666 19.17 -28.42 -8.00
CA SER A 666 19.46 -27.09 -7.45
C SER A 666 19.03 -25.98 -8.41
N ALA A 667 18.34 -24.97 -7.88
CA ALA A 667 18.03 -23.73 -8.56
C ALA A 667 19.06 -22.61 -8.26
N GLY A 668 20.06 -22.87 -7.40
CA GLY A 668 21.14 -21.93 -7.10
C GLY A 668 20.99 -21.16 -5.78
N THR A 669 21.76 -20.08 -5.64
CA THR A 669 21.86 -19.26 -4.43
C THR A 669 21.27 -17.87 -4.61
N VAL A 670 20.42 -17.44 -3.67
CA VAL A 670 19.91 -16.07 -3.58
C VAL A 670 20.24 -15.48 -2.20
N THR A 671 20.57 -14.19 -2.13
CA THR A 671 20.69 -13.47 -0.84
C THR A 671 19.40 -12.73 -0.58
N LEU A 672 18.75 -13.02 0.55
CA LEU A 672 17.46 -12.44 0.92
C LEU A 672 17.60 -11.66 2.22
N SER A 673 16.84 -10.59 2.37
CA SER A 673 16.74 -9.83 3.63
C SER A 673 15.74 -10.48 4.59
N SER A 674 15.75 -10.09 5.86
CA SER A 674 14.58 -10.30 6.72
C SER A 674 13.37 -9.58 6.12
N GLY A 675 12.29 -10.30 5.80
CA GLY A 675 11.16 -9.74 5.06
C GLY A 675 10.26 -10.78 4.39
N LEU A 676 9.35 -10.31 3.53
CA LEU A 676 8.52 -11.13 2.64
C LEU A 676 9.12 -11.08 1.23
N HIS A 677 9.43 -12.24 0.67
CA HIS A 677 10.06 -12.42 -0.63
C HIS A 677 9.24 -13.42 -1.48
N SER A 678 9.46 -13.46 -2.79
CA SER A 678 8.84 -14.44 -3.70
C SER A 678 9.88 -15.32 -4.40
N LEU A 679 9.55 -16.61 -4.56
CA LEU A 679 10.24 -17.53 -5.46
C LEU A 679 9.24 -18.01 -6.52
N PHE A 680 9.43 -17.57 -7.76
CA PHE A 680 8.43 -17.66 -8.83
C PHE A 680 8.91 -18.56 -9.97
N LEU A 681 8.05 -19.47 -10.43
CA LEU A 681 8.34 -20.47 -11.47
C LEU A 681 7.57 -20.16 -12.76
N ARG A 682 8.30 -19.91 -13.86
CA ARG A 682 7.75 -19.75 -15.22
C ARG A 682 8.31 -20.86 -16.13
N PRO A 683 7.48 -21.74 -16.72
CA PRO A 683 7.96 -22.68 -17.74
C PRO A 683 8.45 -21.95 -18.99
N SER A 684 9.66 -22.28 -19.46
CA SER A 684 10.36 -21.60 -20.57
C SER A 684 10.78 -22.52 -21.73
N ALA A 685 10.49 -23.82 -21.61
CA ALA A 685 10.41 -24.75 -22.73
C ALA A 685 9.57 -25.97 -22.32
N ASN A 686 8.65 -26.41 -23.16
CA ASN A 686 8.00 -27.71 -23.02
C ASN A 686 8.92 -28.82 -23.58
N ALA A 687 8.93 -29.99 -22.94
CA ALA A 687 9.47 -31.22 -23.51
C ALA A 687 8.57 -31.76 -24.62
N SER A 688 8.99 -32.82 -25.32
CA SER A 688 8.25 -33.39 -26.47
C SER A 688 6.88 -34.00 -26.13
N ASN A 689 6.53 -34.10 -24.85
CA ASN A 689 5.23 -34.53 -24.33
C ASN A 689 4.25 -33.35 -24.09
N GLY A 690 4.69 -32.10 -24.26
CA GLY A 690 3.87 -30.90 -24.04
C GLY A 690 3.99 -30.25 -22.65
N THR A 691 4.77 -30.80 -21.71
CA THR A 691 5.00 -30.21 -20.38
C THR A 691 6.47 -29.83 -20.19
N ALA A 692 6.72 -28.69 -19.55
CA ALA A 692 8.05 -28.29 -19.09
C ALA A 692 8.57 -29.22 -17.98
N GLY A 693 7.65 -29.84 -17.23
CA GLY A 693 7.95 -30.80 -16.18
C GLY A 693 6.99 -30.67 -15.00
N ASN A 694 7.02 -31.68 -14.14
CA ASN A 694 6.20 -31.75 -12.94
C ASN A 694 7.00 -31.26 -11.72
N VAL A 695 6.35 -30.55 -10.81
CA VAL A 695 6.96 -30.05 -9.57
C VAL A 695 6.23 -30.64 -8.36
N ASP A 696 7.00 -31.24 -7.46
CA ASP A 696 6.53 -31.85 -6.21
C ASP A 696 6.71 -30.90 -5.01
N ALA A 697 7.84 -30.20 -4.94
CA ALA A 697 8.17 -29.29 -3.85
C ALA A 697 9.25 -28.28 -4.23
N LEU A 698 9.24 -27.13 -3.54
CA LEU A 698 10.34 -26.17 -3.46
C LEU A 698 11.06 -26.38 -2.11
N TYR A 699 12.38 -26.35 -2.09
CA TYR A 699 13.16 -26.36 -0.86
C TYR A 699 13.99 -25.08 -0.75
N VAL A 700 13.97 -24.48 0.44
CA VAL A 700 14.78 -23.30 0.78
C VAL A 700 15.55 -23.61 2.06
N GLN A 701 16.88 -23.49 2.05
CA GLN A 701 17.73 -23.70 3.22
C GLN A 701 18.84 -22.64 3.32
N PRO A 702 19.22 -22.18 4.52
CA PRO A 702 20.40 -21.33 4.67
C PRO A 702 21.65 -21.99 4.08
N SER A 703 22.58 -21.21 3.51
CA SER A 703 23.82 -21.76 2.89
C SER A 703 24.79 -22.39 3.90
N SER A 704 24.53 -22.25 5.20
CA SER A 704 25.19 -22.98 6.29
C SER A 704 24.73 -24.45 6.38
N VAL A 705 23.59 -24.82 5.79
CA VAL A 705 23.08 -26.20 5.72
C VAL A 705 23.73 -26.93 4.55
N SER A 706 24.58 -27.91 4.86
CA SER A 706 25.36 -28.65 3.86
C SER A 706 24.62 -29.85 3.28
N GLY A 707 24.53 -29.91 1.95
CA GLY A 707 24.02 -31.07 1.20
C GLY A 707 22.68 -30.79 0.51
N THR A 708 22.41 -31.54 -0.56
CA THR A 708 21.13 -31.51 -1.27
C THR A 708 20.02 -32.08 -0.38
N PRO A 709 18.82 -31.48 -0.33
CA PRO A 709 17.65 -32.09 0.29
C PRO A 709 17.40 -33.51 -0.24
N ALA A 710 16.90 -34.40 0.61
CA ALA A 710 16.46 -35.72 0.18
C ALA A 710 15.23 -35.59 -0.73
N THR A 711 15.18 -36.41 -1.79
CA THR A 711 13.96 -36.60 -2.59
C THR A 711 12.81 -37.01 -1.68
N ARG A 712 11.74 -36.22 -1.67
CA ARG A 712 10.50 -36.63 -1.01
C ARG A 712 9.98 -37.90 -1.71
N PRO A 713 9.38 -38.86 -0.98
CA PRO A 713 8.58 -39.90 -1.63
C PRO A 713 7.53 -39.25 -2.53
N ALA A 714 7.22 -39.87 -3.67
CA ALA A 714 6.13 -39.40 -4.51
C ALA A 714 4.85 -39.24 -3.65
N PRO A 715 4.11 -38.13 -3.75
CA PRO A 715 2.86 -37.96 -3.03
C PRO A 715 1.88 -39.09 -3.41
N ASN A 716 1.55 -39.94 -2.43
CA ASN A 716 1.16 -41.35 -2.68
C ASN A 716 -0.34 -41.54 -2.96
N GLY A 717 -1.05 -40.52 -3.46
CA GLY A 717 -2.50 -40.57 -3.66
C GLY A 717 -3.23 -40.93 -2.36
N VAL A 718 -4.04 -42.00 -2.39
CA VAL A 718 -4.59 -42.64 -1.18
C VAL A 718 -3.58 -43.63 -0.58
N PRO A 719 -3.23 -43.52 0.72
CA PRO A 719 -2.46 -44.54 1.43
C PRO A 719 -3.18 -45.89 1.39
N SER A 720 -2.47 -46.98 1.07
CA SER A 720 -3.04 -48.28 0.64
C SER A 720 -3.87 -49.08 1.67
N TYR A 721 -4.24 -48.48 2.80
CA TYR A 721 -5.18 -49.00 3.80
C TYR A 721 -6.50 -48.22 3.85
N LEU A 722 -6.58 -47.10 3.12
CA LEU A 722 -7.77 -46.26 2.90
C LEU A 722 -8.30 -46.47 1.47
N GLN A 723 -9.46 -45.90 1.18
CA GLN A 723 -10.10 -45.85 -0.14
C GLN A 723 -10.60 -44.42 -0.41
N ASP A 724 -10.73 -44.04 -1.68
CA ASP A 724 -11.44 -42.83 -2.11
C ASP A 724 -12.63 -43.16 -3.02
N LEU A 725 -13.60 -42.25 -3.09
CA LEU A 725 -14.74 -42.33 -4.00
C LEU A 725 -15.43 -40.97 -4.16
N ASP A 726 -15.80 -40.64 -5.40
CA ASP A 726 -16.77 -39.59 -5.71
C ASP A 726 -18.19 -40.07 -5.41
N ILE A 727 -18.81 -39.48 -4.37
CA ILE A 727 -20.18 -39.75 -3.95
C ILE A 727 -21.15 -38.94 -4.83
N GLY A 728 -22.29 -39.53 -5.18
CA GLY A 728 -23.39 -38.83 -5.86
C GLY A 728 -23.22 -38.59 -7.37
N GLY A 729 -22.02 -38.79 -7.91
CA GLY A 729 -21.66 -38.51 -9.30
C GLY A 729 -21.51 -37.02 -9.62
N PRO A 730 -20.50 -36.33 -9.05
CA PRO A 730 -20.17 -34.94 -9.40
C PRO A 730 -19.74 -34.80 -10.87
N ALA A 731 -19.87 -33.59 -11.42
CA ALA A 731 -19.59 -33.33 -12.84
C ALA A 731 -18.10 -33.36 -13.21
N LEU A 732 -17.19 -33.15 -12.25
CA LEU A 732 -15.75 -33.38 -12.39
C LEU A 732 -15.27 -34.39 -11.34
N PRO A 733 -14.33 -35.31 -11.69
CA PRO A 733 -13.81 -36.28 -10.73
C PRO A 733 -13.02 -35.58 -9.63
N GLY A 734 -13.18 -36.05 -8.41
CA GLY A 734 -12.33 -35.66 -7.30
C GLY A 734 -10.94 -36.32 -7.38
N SER A 735 -10.05 -35.88 -6.50
CA SER A 735 -8.73 -36.50 -6.32
C SER A 735 -8.24 -36.26 -4.90
N VAL A 736 -7.36 -37.13 -4.42
CA VAL A 736 -6.70 -36.98 -3.13
C VAL A 736 -5.22 -37.27 -3.26
N ASN A 737 -4.43 -36.45 -2.58
CA ASN A 737 -2.99 -36.57 -2.51
C ASN A 737 -2.54 -36.59 -1.05
N THR A 738 -1.50 -37.38 -0.72
CA THR A 738 -0.99 -37.48 0.65
C THR A 738 0.52 -37.31 0.76
N ASP A 739 0.93 -36.48 1.72
CA ASP A 739 2.30 -36.28 2.15
C ASP A 739 2.37 -36.36 3.68
N ASN A 740 3.09 -37.36 4.20
CA ASN A 740 3.41 -37.53 5.62
C ASN A 740 2.24 -37.43 6.64
N GLY A 741 1.00 -37.71 6.23
CA GLY A 741 -0.20 -37.61 7.08
C GLY A 741 -1.00 -36.31 6.90
N THR A 742 -0.54 -35.41 6.04
CA THR A 742 -1.34 -34.35 5.43
C THR A 742 -2.05 -34.90 4.19
N PHE A 743 -3.33 -34.56 4.03
CA PHE A 743 -4.20 -34.95 2.93
C PHE A 743 -4.66 -33.70 2.18
N THR A 744 -4.30 -33.53 0.92
CA THR A 744 -4.88 -32.52 0.03
C THR A 744 -5.92 -33.20 -0.85
N ILE A 745 -7.18 -32.80 -0.69
CA ILE A 745 -8.32 -33.34 -1.45
C ILE A 745 -8.79 -32.25 -2.42
N ASN A 746 -9.08 -32.62 -3.66
CA ASN A 746 -9.87 -31.82 -4.61
C ASN A 746 -11.20 -32.51 -4.86
N ALA A 747 -12.29 -31.74 -5.01
CA ALA A 747 -13.62 -32.30 -5.26
C ALA A 747 -14.51 -31.34 -6.06
N SER A 748 -15.40 -31.91 -6.87
CA SER A 748 -16.61 -31.23 -7.34
C SER A 748 -17.83 -31.69 -6.54
N GLY A 749 -18.99 -31.10 -6.82
CA GLY A 749 -20.26 -31.51 -6.21
C GLY A 749 -21.20 -30.33 -5.96
N TYR A 750 -22.51 -30.58 -6.05
CA TYR A 750 -23.53 -29.53 -5.85
C TYR A 750 -23.76 -29.23 -4.37
N ASP A 751 -23.73 -30.23 -3.47
CA ASP A 751 -23.58 -30.06 -2.03
C ASP A 751 -23.46 -31.40 -1.28
N ILE A 752 -23.14 -31.34 0.01
CA ILE A 752 -23.59 -32.30 1.02
C ILE A 752 -24.85 -31.68 1.66
N TRP A 753 -26.05 -32.04 1.21
CA TRP A 753 -27.31 -31.41 1.65
C TRP A 753 -28.56 -32.18 1.18
N ASN A 754 -29.76 -31.71 1.53
CA ASN A 754 -31.06 -32.27 1.09
C ASN A 754 -31.12 -33.80 1.24
N ASN A 755 -31.54 -34.55 0.23
CA ASN A 755 -31.71 -36.00 0.26
C ASN A 755 -30.67 -36.78 -0.56
N ILE A 756 -29.71 -36.09 -1.18
CA ILE A 756 -28.61 -36.67 -1.97
C ILE A 756 -27.38 -35.79 -1.80
N ASP A 757 -26.22 -36.38 -1.52
CA ASP A 757 -24.92 -35.70 -1.47
C ASP A 757 -24.15 -35.90 -2.78
N ALA A 758 -23.41 -34.88 -3.22
CA ALA A 758 -22.33 -35.00 -4.21
C ALA A 758 -21.06 -34.33 -3.70
N PHE A 759 -20.00 -35.12 -3.56
CA PHE A 759 -18.73 -34.72 -2.94
C PHE A 759 -17.66 -35.83 -3.11
N HIS A 760 -16.38 -35.53 -2.85
CA HIS A 760 -15.31 -36.55 -2.82
C HIS A 760 -15.03 -37.00 -1.38
N TYR A 761 -14.91 -38.31 -1.17
CA TYR A 761 -14.80 -38.94 0.15
C TYR A 761 -13.59 -39.86 0.25
N VAL A 762 -12.78 -39.72 1.30
CA VAL A 762 -11.56 -40.52 1.56
C VAL A 762 -11.69 -41.20 2.91
N TYR A 763 -11.75 -42.54 2.94
CA TYR A 763 -12.38 -43.29 4.02
C TYR A 763 -11.79 -44.68 4.31
N GLU A 764 -12.18 -45.24 5.45
CA GLU A 764 -12.05 -46.66 5.79
C GLU A 764 -13.37 -47.23 6.36
N PRO A 765 -13.66 -48.53 6.18
CA PRO A 765 -14.80 -49.19 6.82
C PRO A 765 -14.50 -49.59 8.27
N VAL A 766 -15.24 -49.04 9.23
CA VAL A 766 -15.08 -49.30 10.68
C VAL A 766 -16.30 -50.05 11.22
N THR A 767 -16.09 -50.96 12.17
CA THR A 767 -17.16 -51.72 12.82
C THR A 767 -17.26 -51.39 14.30
N GLY A 768 -18.46 -51.00 14.76
CA GLY A 768 -18.76 -50.60 16.13
C GLY A 768 -18.64 -49.09 16.37
N ASP A 769 -18.39 -48.74 17.63
CA ASP A 769 -18.14 -47.37 18.08
C ASP A 769 -16.85 -46.82 17.46
N THR A 770 -16.85 -45.52 17.14
CA THR A 770 -15.70 -44.91 16.47
C THR A 770 -15.58 -43.40 16.75
N THR A 771 -14.37 -42.87 16.67
CA THR A 771 -14.09 -41.43 16.72
C THR A 771 -13.13 -41.07 15.62
N ILE A 772 -13.49 -40.11 14.76
CA ILE A 772 -12.59 -39.50 13.78
C ILE A 772 -12.27 -38.05 14.19
N ILE A 773 -11.00 -37.67 14.05
CA ILE A 773 -10.47 -36.32 14.28
C ILE A 773 -9.68 -35.88 13.04
N ALA A 774 -9.81 -34.63 12.63
CA ALA A 774 -8.93 -33.99 11.66
C ALA A 774 -8.79 -32.48 11.96
N ARG A 775 -7.72 -31.86 11.48
CA ARG A 775 -7.60 -30.40 11.38
C ARG A 775 -7.71 -29.99 9.92
N VAL A 776 -8.74 -29.23 9.56
CA VAL A 776 -8.83 -28.54 8.27
C VAL A 776 -7.85 -27.37 8.33
N THR A 777 -6.83 -27.38 7.48
CA THR A 777 -5.77 -26.35 7.44
C THR A 777 -6.01 -25.31 6.36
N SER A 778 -6.69 -25.68 5.28
CA SER A 778 -7.17 -24.76 4.24
C SER A 778 -8.41 -25.33 3.53
N LEU A 779 -9.21 -24.44 2.97
CA LEU A 779 -10.30 -24.72 2.02
C LEU A 779 -10.31 -23.59 0.99
N SER A 780 -10.36 -23.92 -0.31
CA SER A 780 -10.40 -22.92 -1.38
C SER A 780 -11.80 -22.35 -1.56
N HIS A 781 -11.91 -21.05 -1.82
CA HIS A 781 -13.19 -20.34 -1.95
C HIS A 781 -13.90 -20.59 -3.31
N SER A 782 -14.31 -21.83 -3.60
CA SER A 782 -15.16 -22.14 -4.77
C SER A 782 -16.60 -21.65 -4.61
N SER A 783 -17.06 -21.60 -3.36
CA SER A 783 -18.36 -21.11 -2.89
C SER A 783 -18.25 -20.86 -1.39
N ALA A 784 -19.06 -19.95 -0.86
CA ALA A 784 -19.25 -19.79 0.59
C ALA A 784 -19.72 -21.11 1.25
N TYR A 785 -20.57 -21.87 0.55
CA TYR A 785 -21.15 -23.13 1.03
C TYR A 785 -20.33 -24.37 0.67
N ALA A 786 -19.13 -24.24 0.10
CA ALA A 786 -18.21 -25.38 -0.02
C ALA A 786 -17.87 -25.91 1.38
N LYS A 787 -17.90 -27.23 1.57
CA LYS A 787 -17.75 -27.87 2.89
C LYS A 787 -16.55 -28.82 2.92
N ALA A 788 -15.75 -28.75 3.98
CA ALA A 788 -14.64 -29.66 4.27
C ALA A 788 -14.71 -30.18 5.71
N GLY A 789 -14.52 -31.48 5.95
CA GLY A 789 -14.48 -32.00 7.32
C GLY A 789 -14.47 -33.52 7.42
N VAL A 790 -15.03 -34.04 8.52
CA VAL A 790 -15.09 -35.48 8.82
C VAL A 790 -16.53 -35.98 8.77
N MET A 791 -16.75 -37.18 8.22
CA MET A 791 -18.07 -37.79 8.08
C MET A 791 -18.03 -39.29 8.42
N ILE A 792 -19.08 -39.77 9.09
CA ILE A 792 -19.42 -41.19 9.23
C ILE A 792 -20.73 -41.45 8.49
N ARG A 793 -20.74 -42.43 7.59
CA ARG A 793 -21.89 -42.72 6.71
C ARG A 793 -22.22 -44.21 6.60
N LYS A 794 -23.51 -44.51 6.43
CA LYS A 794 -24.08 -45.87 6.44
C LYS A 794 -23.73 -46.69 5.19
N SER A 795 -23.76 -46.06 4.01
CA SER A 795 -23.36 -46.66 2.73
C SER A 795 -22.71 -45.61 1.83
N LEU A 796 -22.16 -46.04 0.69
CA LEU A 796 -21.50 -45.16 -0.28
C LEU A 796 -22.49 -44.55 -1.31
N ASP A 797 -23.78 -44.85 -1.20
CA ASP A 797 -24.84 -44.26 -2.04
C ASP A 797 -25.04 -42.78 -1.72
N GLY A 798 -25.21 -41.92 -2.73
CA GLY A 798 -25.40 -40.47 -2.51
C GLY A 798 -26.56 -40.12 -1.56
N THR A 799 -27.57 -40.98 -1.43
CA THR A 799 -28.72 -40.79 -0.53
C THR A 799 -28.48 -41.20 0.93
N ALA A 800 -27.33 -41.79 1.28
CA ALA A 800 -27.16 -42.52 2.54
C ALA A 800 -27.36 -41.68 3.81
N ALA A 801 -27.89 -42.33 4.85
CA ALA A 801 -27.86 -41.80 6.22
C ALA A 801 -26.42 -41.56 6.68
N ASN A 802 -26.15 -40.40 7.25
CA ASN A 802 -24.81 -39.97 7.63
C ASN A 802 -24.83 -38.96 8.78
N ALA A 803 -23.68 -38.77 9.42
CA ALA A 803 -23.38 -37.64 10.29
C ALA A 803 -22.02 -37.06 9.90
N ALA A 804 -21.88 -35.74 10.01
CA ALA A 804 -20.66 -35.03 9.69
C ALA A 804 -20.29 -33.97 10.73
N SER A 805 -19.06 -33.49 10.67
CA SER A 805 -18.57 -32.33 11.40
C SER A 805 -17.67 -31.55 10.44
N LEU A 806 -18.20 -30.44 9.96
CA LEU A 806 -17.75 -29.74 8.75
C LEU A 806 -17.37 -28.29 9.06
N PHE A 807 -16.51 -27.74 8.22
CA PHE A 807 -16.12 -26.34 8.10
C PHE A 807 -16.55 -25.83 6.71
N SER A 808 -16.96 -24.57 6.60
CA SER A 808 -17.28 -23.92 5.32
C SER A 808 -16.64 -22.53 5.15
N ASN A 809 -16.59 -22.05 3.90
CA ASN A 809 -15.99 -20.77 3.53
C ASN A 809 -16.83 -19.54 3.95
N GLU A 810 -18.14 -19.68 4.13
CA GLU A 810 -18.87 -18.88 5.11
C GLU A 810 -18.34 -19.32 6.49
N PRO A 811 -17.49 -18.49 7.12
CA PRO A 811 -16.45 -18.92 8.07
C PRO A 811 -17.08 -19.48 9.35
N SER A 812 -17.37 -20.79 9.31
CA SER A 812 -18.19 -21.44 10.31
C SER A 812 -17.97 -22.96 10.33
N THR A 813 -18.37 -23.57 11.43
CA THR A 813 -18.30 -25.00 11.68
C THR A 813 -19.61 -25.50 12.28
N TYR A 814 -20.02 -26.72 11.93
CA TYR A 814 -21.28 -27.32 12.37
C TYR A 814 -21.22 -28.85 12.36
N PHE A 815 -22.10 -29.45 13.17
CA PHE A 815 -22.51 -30.85 13.02
C PHE A 815 -23.62 -30.90 11.97
N GLU A 816 -23.63 -31.90 11.11
CA GLU A 816 -24.64 -32.08 10.06
C GLU A 816 -25.12 -33.54 10.08
N ASP A 817 -26.41 -33.79 9.90
CA ASP A 817 -27.02 -35.12 10.00
C ASP A 817 -27.98 -35.43 8.84
N ARG A 818 -28.09 -36.71 8.47
CA ARG A 818 -29.22 -37.28 7.75
C ARG A 818 -29.65 -38.57 8.43
N LEU A 819 -30.78 -38.53 9.13
CA LEU A 819 -31.26 -39.63 9.99
C LEU A 819 -31.60 -40.94 9.25
N THR A 820 -31.96 -40.88 7.97
CA THR A 820 -32.37 -42.03 7.14
C THR A 820 -31.93 -41.88 5.69
N ASP A 821 -31.72 -42.99 4.98
CA ASP A 821 -31.40 -42.96 3.54
C ASP A 821 -32.52 -42.23 2.78
N ASN A 822 -32.17 -41.29 1.90
CA ASN A 822 -33.08 -40.39 1.18
C ASN A 822 -34.00 -39.55 2.10
N GLY A 823 -33.64 -39.39 3.38
CA GLY A 823 -34.20 -38.35 4.25
C GLY A 823 -33.56 -36.99 4.00
N ASN A 824 -34.16 -35.92 4.51
CA ASN A 824 -33.53 -34.59 4.47
C ASN A 824 -32.37 -34.49 5.46
N THR A 825 -31.30 -33.80 5.04
CA THR A 825 -30.20 -33.35 5.88
C THR A 825 -30.64 -32.19 6.79
N ASN A 826 -30.13 -32.13 8.03
CA ASN A 826 -30.31 -31.06 8.99
C ASN A 826 -28.98 -30.64 9.63
N HIS A 827 -29.00 -29.52 10.35
CA HIS A 827 -27.95 -29.14 11.31
C HIS A 827 -28.52 -28.23 12.41
N PRO A 828 -27.95 -28.23 13.64
CA PRO A 828 -28.10 -27.12 14.58
C PRO A 828 -27.38 -25.85 14.07
N PRO A 829 -27.67 -24.67 14.65
CA PRO A 829 -27.02 -23.40 14.26
C PRO A 829 -25.49 -23.51 14.23
N SER A 830 -24.87 -22.99 13.16
CA SER A 830 -23.43 -22.99 12.99
C SER A 830 -22.72 -22.03 13.94
N VAL A 831 -21.44 -22.29 14.19
CA VAL A 831 -20.57 -21.48 15.04
C VAL A 831 -19.45 -20.88 14.18
N PHE A 832 -19.16 -19.58 14.33
CA PHE A 832 -18.10 -18.91 13.57
C PHE A 832 -16.73 -19.57 13.82
N ALA A 833 -15.99 -19.84 12.75
CA ALA A 833 -14.68 -20.49 12.76
C ALA A 833 -13.85 -20.05 11.55
N ASN A 834 -12.52 -20.04 11.68
CA ASN A 834 -11.59 -19.85 10.56
C ASN A 834 -10.60 -21.01 10.53
N VAL A 835 -10.15 -21.41 9.34
CA VAL A 835 -9.00 -22.33 9.19
C VAL A 835 -7.70 -21.66 9.68
N PRO A 836 -6.76 -22.41 10.28
CA PRO A 836 -6.81 -23.84 10.56
C PRO A 836 -7.72 -24.17 11.76
N TYR A 837 -8.64 -25.13 11.58
CA TYR A 837 -9.65 -25.50 12.57
C TYR A 837 -9.79 -27.01 12.74
N TRP A 838 -10.03 -27.49 13.96
CA TRP A 838 -10.20 -28.92 14.24
C TRP A 838 -11.67 -29.33 14.26
N VAL A 839 -11.96 -30.45 13.61
CA VAL A 839 -13.27 -31.12 13.64
C VAL A 839 -13.13 -32.55 14.17
N LYS A 840 -14.14 -33.01 14.92
CA LYS A 840 -14.21 -34.35 15.49
C LYS A 840 -15.63 -34.85 15.50
N LEU A 841 -15.81 -36.11 15.11
CA LEU A 841 -17.10 -36.81 15.14
C LEU A 841 -16.96 -38.13 15.89
N VAL A 842 -17.85 -38.35 16.85
CA VAL A 842 -17.90 -39.54 17.72
C VAL A 842 -19.19 -40.32 17.43
N ARG A 843 -19.10 -41.64 17.33
CA ARG A 843 -20.22 -42.60 17.32
C ARG A 843 -20.14 -43.50 18.55
N THR A 844 -21.24 -43.58 19.30
CA THR A 844 -21.45 -44.53 20.40
C THR A 844 -22.81 -45.20 20.21
N GLY A 845 -22.83 -46.47 19.81
CA GLY A 845 -24.04 -47.16 19.37
C GLY A 845 -24.65 -46.49 18.13
N ASP A 846 -25.91 -46.05 18.23
CA ASP A 846 -26.57 -45.25 17.19
C ASP A 846 -26.48 -43.72 17.46
N THR A 847 -25.87 -43.27 18.56
CA THR A 847 -25.71 -41.83 18.85
C THR A 847 -24.44 -41.29 18.23
N PHE A 848 -24.57 -40.20 17.48
CA PHE A 848 -23.48 -39.46 16.83
C PHE A 848 -23.35 -38.08 17.46
N THR A 849 -22.13 -37.61 17.69
CA THR A 849 -21.84 -36.34 18.38
C THR A 849 -20.68 -35.60 17.72
N GLY A 850 -20.92 -34.39 17.22
CA GLY A 850 -19.94 -33.54 16.54
C GLY A 850 -19.34 -32.46 17.44
N TYR A 851 -18.04 -32.21 17.27
CA TYR A 851 -17.27 -31.24 18.05
C TYR A 851 -16.30 -30.42 17.18
N GLY A 852 -16.08 -29.16 17.56
CA GLY A 852 -15.09 -28.26 16.98
C GLY A 852 -14.01 -27.85 18.01
N SER A 853 -12.83 -27.44 17.55
CA SER A 853 -11.77 -26.88 18.41
C SER A 853 -10.80 -25.97 17.65
N THR A 854 -10.28 -24.94 18.32
CA THR A 854 -9.18 -24.09 17.83
C THR A 854 -7.79 -24.66 18.13
N ASP A 855 -7.66 -25.56 19.10
CA ASP A 855 -6.37 -26.07 19.59
C ASP A 855 -6.22 -27.61 19.57
N GLY A 856 -7.30 -28.36 19.31
CA GLY A 856 -7.31 -29.82 19.23
C GLY A 856 -7.44 -30.53 20.58
N SER A 857 -7.44 -29.79 21.68
CA SER A 857 -7.51 -30.29 23.06
C SER A 857 -8.79 -29.86 23.78
N ASN A 858 -9.23 -28.60 23.60
CA ASN A 858 -10.44 -28.04 24.15
C ASN A 858 -11.58 -28.14 23.13
N TRP A 859 -12.55 -29.03 23.36
CA TRP A 859 -13.58 -29.38 22.37
C TRP A 859 -14.95 -28.80 22.71
N THR A 860 -15.47 -27.96 21.82
CA THR A 860 -16.83 -27.40 21.88
C THR A 860 -17.80 -28.37 21.20
N LEU A 861 -18.92 -28.68 21.85
CA LEU A 861 -20.02 -29.46 21.26
C LEU A 861 -20.72 -28.64 20.18
N MET A 862 -20.88 -29.20 18.98
CA MET A 862 -21.61 -28.58 17.87
C MET A 862 -23.03 -29.15 17.73
N GLY A 863 -23.19 -30.46 17.90
CA GLY A 863 -24.48 -31.14 17.78
C GLY A 863 -24.41 -32.62 18.12
N SER A 864 -25.57 -33.26 18.27
CA SER A 864 -25.68 -34.71 18.46
C SER A 864 -27.08 -35.19 18.09
N ASP A 865 -27.18 -36.34 17.42
CA ASP A 865 -28.45 -37.02 17.15
C ASP A 865 -28.28 -38.55 17.14
N THR A 866 -29.38 -39.30 17.02
CA THR A 866 -29.43 -40.77 17.01
C THR A 866 -29.81 -41.28 15.63
N ILE A 867 -28.84 -41.85 14.91
CA ILE A 867 -28.96 -42.30 13.53
C ILE A 867 -28.78 -43.82 13.49
N VAL A 868 -29.84 -44.55 13.14
CA VAL A 868 -29.81 -46.02 13.13
C VAL A 868 -28.98 -46.52 11.94
N MET A 869 -27.77 -46.98 12.22
CA MET A 869 -26.81 -47.43 11.20
C MET A 869 -26.45 -48.91 11.37
N GLY A 870 -25.78 -49.48 10.36
CA GLY A 870 -25.20 -50.83 10.46
C GLY A 870 -24.12 -50.90 11.54
N SER A 871 -23.76 -52.13 11.95
CA SER A 871 -22.59 -52.35 12.81
C SER A 871 -21.31 -51.87 12.12
N THR A 872 -21.21 -52.06 10.80
CA THR A 872 -20.16 -51.50 9.95
C THR A 872 -20.65 -50.22 9.27
N VAL A 873 -19.81 -49.19 9.24
CA VAL A 873 -20.01 -47.87 8.63
C VAL A 873 -18.72 -47.41 7.95
N TYR A 874 -18.80 -46.44 7.07
CA TYR A 874 -17.64 -45.81 6.45
C TYR A 874 -17.30 -44.52 7.21
N VAL A 875 -16.00 -44.30 7.46
CA VAL A 875 -15.48 -43.20 8.30
C VAL A 875 -14.38 -42.49 7.53
N GLY A 876 -14.42 -41.16 7.40
CA GLY A 876 -13.46 -40.48 6.54
C GLY A 876 -13.57 -38.96 6.41
N LEU A 877 -12.72 -38.41 5.55
CA LEU A 877 -12.64 -37.00 5.16
C LEU A 877 -13.59 -36.73 3.99
N ALA A 878 -14.33 -35.62 4.05
CA ALA A 878 -15.29 -35.19 3.04
C ALA A 878 -14.95 -33.79 2.51
N LEU A 879 -15.05 -33.59 1.19
CA LEU A 879 -14.96 -32.28 0.54
C LEU A 879 -16.00 -32.14 -0.58
N THR A 880 -16.79 -31.07 -0.57
CA THR A 880 -17.63 -30.64 -1.70
C THR A 880 -17.31 -29.20 -2.10
N SER A 881 -17.45 -28.86 -3.38
CA SER A 881 -17.24 -27.50 -3.89
C SER A 881 -18.48 -26.61 -3.84
N HIS A 882 -19.66 -27.20 -3.66
CA HIS A 882 -21.00 -26.63 -3.81
C HIS A 882 -21.35 -26.10 -5.22
N ASN A 883 -20.33 -25.79 -6.03
CA ASN A 883 -20.46 -25.39 -7.42
C ASN A 883 -20.00 -26.56 -8.31
N ASP A 884 -20.92 -27.46 -8.63
CA ASP A 884 -20.62 -28.63 -9.45
C ASP A 884 -20.14 -28.24 -10.86
N GLY A 885 -19.13 -28.94 -11.36
CA GLY A 885 -18.35 -28.50 -12.52
C GLY A 885 -17.18 -27.57 -12.19
N THR A 886 -17.01 -27.18 -10.91
CA THR A 886 -15.81 -26.50 -10.38
C THR A 886 -15.18 -27.35 -9.28
N LEU A 887 -13.84 -27.46 -9.26
CA LEU A 887 -13.11 -28.13 -8.19
C LEU A 887 -12.83 -27.18 -7.01
N ALA A 888 -13.25 -27.56 -5.81
CA ALA A 888 -12.66 -27.07 -4.56
C ALA A 888 -11.39 -27.87 -4.24
N SER A 889 -10.51 -27.29 -3.42
CA SER A 889 -9.38 -27.95 -2.75
C SER A 889 -9.48 -27.73 -1.25
N ALA A 890 -9.17 -28.74 -0.44
CA ALA A 890 -9.01 -28.60 1.00
C ALA A 890 -7.84 -29.44 1.50
N THR A 891 -7.08 -28.91 2.45
CA THR A 891 -5.93 -29.62 3.06
C THR A 891 -6.21 -29.94 4.52
N PHE A 892 -6.08 -31.20 4.88
CA PHE A 892 -6.29 -31.73 6.23
C PHE A 892 -4.96 -32.24 6.81
N ASP A 893 -4.72 -32.05 8.10
CA ASP A 893 -3.65 -32.74 8.82
C ASP A 893 -4.11 -33.26 10.19
N ASN A 894 -3.21 -33.94 10.91
CA ASN A 894 -3.48 -34.59 12.21
C ASN A 894 -4.70 -35.55 12.18
N VAL A 895 -4.95 -36.17 11.03
CA VAL A 895 -6.10 -37.06 10.80
C VAL A 895 -5.91 -38.36 11.58
N SER A 896 -6.93 -38.77 12.33
CA SER A 896 -6.90 -40.04 13.08
C SER A 896 -8.28 -40.65 13.28
N VAL A 897 -8.33 -41.99 13.31
CA VAL A 897 -9.51 -42.79 13.61
C VAL A 897 -9.21 -43.66 14.83
N ASN A 898 -10.03 -43.58 15.87
CA ASN A 898 -9.85 -44.26 17.16
C ASN A 898 -8.45 -44.05 17.78
N GLY A 899 -7.86 -42.86 17.58
CA GLY A 899 -6.51 -42.51 18.04
C GLY A 899 -5.37 -43.09 17.18
N THR A 900 -5.68 -43.85 16.13
CA THR A 900 -4.70 -44.29 15.13
C THR A 900 -4.55 -43.21 14.07
N ALA A 901 -3.36 -42.62 13.95
CA ALA A 901 -3.09 -41.57 12.97
C ALA A 901 -3.02 -42.13 11.55
N TRP A 902 -3.65 -41.44 10.60
CA TRP A 902 -3.46 -41.71 9.18
C TRP A 902 -2.13 -41.10 8.71
N THR A 903 -1.27 -41.91 8.07
CA THR A 903 0.10 -41.51 7.69
C THR A 903 0.43 -41.97 6.26
N GLY A 904 1.15 -41.14 5.50
CA GLY A 904 1.42 -41.35 4.07
C GLY A 904 2.43 -42.45 3.70
N SER A 905 2.74 -43.39 4.60
CA SER A 905 3.71 -44.47 4.38
C SER A 905 3.10 -45.82 4.77
N GLY A 906 2.84 -46.66 3.77
CA GLY A 906 2.02 -47.86 3.94
C GLY A 906 2.70 -49.02 4.67
N THR A 907 2.25 -49.31 5.89
CA THR A 907 1.79 -50.67 6.27
C THR A 907 1.00 -50.61 7.57
N GLY A 908 -0.29 -50.96 7.52
CA GLY A 908 -1.15 -50.98 8.70
C GLY A 908 -0.61 -51.96 9.76
N GLY A 909 -0.27 -51.45 10.94
CA GLY A 909 0.37 -52.23 11.99
C GLY A 909 -0.59 -53.28 12.58
N SER A 910 -0.40 -54.56 12.19
CA SER A 910 -1.11 -55.70 12.80
C SER A 910 -0.59 -55.96 14.22
N GLY A 911 -0.97 -55.08 15.16
CA GLY A 911 -0.65 -55.16 16.58
C GLY A 911 -1.74 -55.88 17.36
N SER A 912 -1.37 -56.94 18.08
CA SER A 912 -2.30 -57.75 18.87
C SER A 912 -2.99 -56.96 19.98
N THR A 913 -4.31 -57.10 20.10
CA THR A 913 -5.16 -56.45 21.11
C THR A 913 -4.65 -56.63 22.55
N PRO A 914 -4.27 -55.55 23.28
CA PRO A 914 -4.10 -55.61 24.72
C PRO A 914 -5.48 -55.50 25.39
N THR A 915 -5.96 -56.58 26.03
CA THR A 915 -7.23 -56.55 26.76
C THR A 915 -7.14 -55.57 27.96
N PRO A 916 -7.98 -54.52 28.04
CA PRO A 916 -7.99 -53.64 29.20
C PRO A 916 -8.50 -54.42 30.43
N THR A 917 -7.64 -54.57 31.43
CA THR A 917 -8.03 -55.16 32.72
C THR A 917 -8.85 -54.12 33.50
N PRO A 918 -10.02 -54.47 34.07
CA PRO A 918 -10.87 -53.51 34.77
C PRO A 918 -10.14 -52.94 35.99
N THR A 919 -9.80 -51.65 35.93
CA THR A 919 -9.14 -50.92 37.01
C THR A 919 -10.19 -50.23 37.87
N SER A 920 -10.01 -50.29 39.19
CA SER A 920 -11.04 -49.89 40.17
C SER A 920 -11.39 -48.40 40.15
N THR A 921 -12.69 -48.10 40.21
CA THR A 921 -13.26 -46.75 40.28
C THR A 921 -12.62 -45.90 41.40
N PRO A 922 -12.02 -44.74 41.11
CA PRO A 922 -11.54 -43.83 42.14
C PRO A 922 -12.71 -43.17 42.88
N THR A 923 -12.64 -43.11 44.21
CA THR A 923 -13.62 -42.42 45.07
C THR A 923 -13.50 -40.90 44.89
N PRO A 924 -14.61 -40.13 44.83
CA PRO A 924 -14.55 -38.68 44.66
C PRO A 924 -13.84 -37.99 45.83
N THR A 925 -12.84 -37.16 45.52
CA THR A 925 -12.15 -36.29 46.49
C THR A 925 -13.00 -35.02 46.71
N PRO A 926 -13.21 -34.56 47.95
CA PRO A 926 -14.05 -33.40 48.23
C PRO A 926 -13.43 -32.08 47.74
N THR A 927 -14.28 -31.19 47.24
CA THR A 927 -13.93 -29.87 46.70
C THR A 927 -13.29 -28.95 47.76
N PRO A 928 -12.21 -28.22 47.45
CA PRO A 928 -11.65 -27.21 48.35
C PRO A 928 -12.60 -26.01 48.52
N ILE A 929 -12.65 -25.47 49.74
CA ILE A 929 -13.47 -24.29 50.10
C ILE A 929 -12.78 -23.00 49.60
N PRO A 930 -13.52 -22.03 49.03
CA PRO A 930 -12.95 -20.76 48.57
C PRO A 930 -12.36 -19.94 49.73
N THR A 931 -11.13 -19.45 49.54
CA THR A 931 -10.44 -18.57 50.51
C THR A 931 -10.79 -17.11 50.24
N SER A 932 -10.97 -16.30 51.29
CA SER A 932 -11.40 -14.89 51.16
C SER A 932 -10.30 -13.95 50.66
N THR A 933 -10.70 -13.01 49.79
CA THR A 933 -9.85 -11.95 49.23
C THR A 933 -9.33 -10.98 50.31
N PRO A 934 -8.04 -10.60 50.32
CA PRO A 934 -7.51 -9.58 51.24
C PRO A 934 -7.93 -8.14 50.84
N THR A 935 -8.20 -7.32 51.85
CA THR A 935 -8.61 -5.90 51.71
C THR A 935 -7.40 -4.97 51.48
N PRO A 936 -7.49 -3.91 50.64
CA PRO A 936 -6.41 -2.95 50.45
C PRO A 936 -6.08 -2.12 51.70
N THR A 937 -4.81 -1.75 51.85
CA THR A 937 -4.29 -0.95 52.99
C THR A 937 -4.25 0.55 52.65
N PRO A 938 -4.66 1.47 53.54
CA PRO A 938 -4.76 2.90 53.24
C PRO A 938 -3.41 3.66 53.32
N THR A 939 -3.30 4.72 52.51
CA THR A 939 -2.12 5.61 52.39
C THR A 939 -1.99 6.59 53.56
N PRO A 940 -0.79 6.82 54.12
CA PRO A 940 -0.55 7.86 55.14
C PRO A 940 -0.45 9.28 54.57
N SER A 941 -0.77 10.28 55.40
CA SER A 941 -0.80 11.72 55.08
C SER A 941 0.50 12.44 55.53
N PRO A 942 0.96 13.52 54.86
CA PRO A 942 2.24 14.17 55.16
C PRO A 942 2.25 15.03 56.44
N THR A 943 3.45 15.31 56.98
CA THR A 943 3.69 16.13 58.19
C THR A 943 4.71 17.24 57.90
N SER A 944 4.73 18.31 58.73
CA SER A 944 5.22 19.66 58.38
C SER A 944 6.73 19.94 58.53
N THR A 945 7.19 20.92 57.75
CA THR A 945 8.55 21.48 57.64
C THR A 945 8.98 22.37 58.84
N PRO A 946 10.30 22.43 59.18
CA PRO A 946 10.92 23.48 60.00
C PRO A 946 11.78 24.48 59.18
N THR A 947 12.05 25.67 59.75
CA THR A 947 12.58 26.89 59.09
C THR A 947 13.44 27.71 60.09
N PRO A 948 14.14 28.81 59.73
CA PRO A 948 15.30 29.04 58.85
C PRO A 948 16.59 29.47 59.62
N THR A 949 17.64 29.95 58.93
CA THR A 949 18.65 30.94 59.47
C THR A 949 19.44 31.60 58.29
N PRO A 950 20.08 32.80 58.43
CA PRO A 950 20.14 33.76 57.30
C PRO A 950 21.51 34.45 56.95
N THR A 951 21.56 35.08 55.75
CA THR A 951 22.11 36.45 55.41
C THR A 951 23.53 36.86 55.87
N PRO A 952 24.47 37.29 54.98
CA PRO A 952 24.39 38.65 54.41
C PRO A 952 24.95 38.96 52.99
N SER A 953 24.63 40.19 52.54
CA SER A 953 25.05 40.97 51.34
C SER A 953 26.33 41.81 51.66
N PRO A 954 26.94 42.75 50.85
CA PRO A 954 26.37 43.53 49.71
C PRO A 954 27.29 44.12 48.57
N THR A 955 26.67 44.89 47.65
CA THR A 955 27.16 46.15 46.98
C THR A 955 27.86 46.15 45.58
N ALA A 956 27.05 46.53 44.57
CA ALA A 956 27.23 47.56 43.49
C ALA A 956 28.24 47.48 42.29
N THR A 957 27.67 47.43 41.06
CA THR A 957 27.56 48.51 40.01
C THR A 957 28.84 49.29 39.60
N PRO A 958 29.19 49.50 38.28
CA PRO A 958 28.28 49.88 37.18
C PRO A 958 28.44 49.16 35.80
N SER A 959 27.57 49.54 34.85
CA SER A 959 27.38 49.00 33.48
C SER A 959 28.18 49.78 32.40
N PRO A 960 28.43 49.19 31.21
CA PRO A 960 27.66 49.64 30.04
C PRO A 960 27.07 48.52 29.13
N THR A 961 25.97 48.84 28.45
CA THR A 961 25.22 48.06 27.44
C THR A 961 25.65 48.41 25.99
N PRO A 962 25.15 47.75 24.91
CA PRO A 962 24.45 46.45 24.79
C PRO A 962 24.99 45.52 23.66
N VAL A 963 24.48 44.28 23.56
CA VAL A 963 23.95 43.56 22.35
C VAL A 963 23.57 42.11 22.77
N PRO A 964 22.42 41.53 22.35
CA PRO A 964 21.90 40.25 22.88
C PRO A 964 22.12 39.00 21.98
N THR A 965 21.54 37.87 22.43
CA THR A 965 21.23 36.58 21.73
C THR A 965 22.28 35.46 21.59
N GLY A 966 22.68 34.89 22.73
CA GLY A 966 22.70 33.42 22.94
C GLY A 966 23.77 32.55 22.25
N TRP A 967 24.55 33.06 21.30
CA TRP A 967 25.54 32.30 20.54
C TRP A 967 26.95 32.88 20.73
N THR A 968 27.95 32.00 20.93
CA THR A 968 29.36 32.38 21.14
C THR A 968 30.22 31.90 19.98
N ALA A 969 30.84 32.82 19.24
CA ALA A 969 31.70 32.47 18.10
C ALA A 969 32.91 31.62 18.54
N CYS A 970 33.11 30.47 17.88
CA CYS A 970 34.16 29.49 18.20
C CYS A 970 35.18 29.27 17.07
N ALA A 971 34.80 29.49 15.81
CA ALA A 971 35.70 29.32 14.66
C ALA A 971 35.30 30.15 13.44
N LYS A 972 36.25 30.36 12.54
CA LYS A 972 35.99 30.80 11.15
C LYS A 972 36.02 29.58 10.23
N GLU A 973 35.38 29.69 9.06
CA GLU A 973 35.40 28.68 8.01
C GLU A 973 36.82 28.14 7.72
N GLY A 974 36.93 26.81 7.64
CA GLY A 974 38.19 26.05 7.57
C GLY A 974 38.79 25.67 8.94
N GLY A 975 38.40 26.34 10.02
CA GLY A 975 38.91 26.10 11.38
C GLY A 975 38.38 24.85 12.07
N THR A 976 38.78 24.66 13.32
CA THR A 976 38.12 23.73 14.26
C THR A 976 37.43 24.57 15.33
N CYS A 977 36.13 24.37 15.54
CA CYS A 977 35.38 24.89 16.67
C CYS A 977 35.65 23.98 17.88
N THR A 978 36.18 24.52 18.98
CA THR A 978 36.53 23.76 20.19
C THR A 978 35.85 24.34 21.43
N PHE A 979 35.29 23.49 22.27
CA PHE A 979 34.50 23.83 23.45
C PHE A 979 34.52 22.66 24.45
N SER A 980 33.71 22.72 25.52
CA SER A 980 33.62 21.64 26.52
C SER A 980 32.22 21.05 26.57
N GLY A 981 32.13 19.71 26.65
CA GLY A 981 30.86 18.98 26.70
C GLY A 981 30.14 18.96 25.35
N THR A 982 28.86 18.58 25.38
CA THR A 982 27.99 18.53 24.20
C THR A 982 27.27 19.87 24.01
N GLN A 983 27.39 20.47 22.82
CA GLN A 983 26.75 21.76 22.49
C GLN A 983 26.21 21.72 21.06
N VAL A 984 25.21 22.57 20.76
CA VAL A 984 24.85 22.82 19.36
C VAL A 984 25.82 23.84 18.81
N VAL A 985 26.39 23.50 17.66
CA VAL A 985 27.21 24.39 16.85
C VAL A 985 26.37 24.79 15.64
N ARG A 986 26.32 26.08 15.33
CA ARG A 986 25.81 26.58 14.05
C ARG A 986 26.98 26.95 13.15
N TYR A 987 26.87 26.71 11.86
CA TYR A 987 27.80 27.13 10.82
C TYR A 987 27.04 27.95 9.79
N GLY A 988 27.53 29.12 9.40
CA GLY A 988 26.82 29.97 8.43
C GLY A 988 27.19 31.44 8.45
N ALA A 989 26.34 32.27 7.83
CA ALA A 989 26.46 33.72 7.75
C ALA A 989 25.10 34.37 7.40
N ASN A 990 24.98 35.69 7.63
CA ASN A 990 23.85 36.51 7.16
C ASN A 990 22.43 36.01 7.56
N GLY A 991 22.31 35.27 8.66
CA GLY A 991 21.05 34.67 9.11
C GLY A 991 20.83 33.23 8.64
N HIS A 992 21.56 32.78 7.62
CA HIS A 992 21.51 31.42 7.09
C HIS A 992 22.56 30.56 7.77
N TYR A 993 22.11 29.58 8.58
CA TYR A 993 22.98 28.68 9.32
C TYR A 993 22.47 27.24 9.26
N ASN A 994 23.39 26.29 9.09
CA ASN A 994 23.17 24.87 9.33
C ASN A 994 23.66 24.52 10.74
N TYR A 995 23.07 23.51 11.37
CA TYR A 995 23.32 23.16 12.77
C TYR A 995 23.80 21.72 12.91
N GLN A 996 24.72 21.47 13.84
CA GLN A 996 25.19 20.15 14.26
C GLN A 996 25.27 20.10 15.78
N THR A 997 24.99 18.95 16.38
CA THR A 997 25.35 18.70 17.78
C THR A 997 26.69 17.99 17.81
N ALA A 998 27.64 18.51 18.60
CA ALA A 998 28.97 17.91 18.71
C ALA A 998 29.48 17.97 20.16
N THR A 999 30.47 17.13 20.45
CA THR A 999 31.06 17.00 21.80
C THR A 999 32.52 17.39 21.75
N ASN A 1000 32.92 18.37 22.55
CA ASN A 1000 34.25 18.98 22.67
C ASN A 1000 34.81 19.67 21.40
N SER A 1001 34.57 19.18 20.18
CA SER A 1001 34.96 19.90 18.95
C SER A 1001 34.23 19.47 17.69
N ILE A 1002 34.22 20.33 16.66
CA ILE A 1002 33.80 20.02 15.29
C ILE A 1002 34.60 20.85 14.26
N LYS A 1003 34.76 20.34 13.03
CA LYS A 1003 35.35 21.10 11.92
C LYS A 1003 34.38 22.14 11.38
N CYS A 1004 34.82 23.39 11.28
CA CYS A 1004 33.99 24.50 10.82
C CYS A 1004 34.04 24.62 9.29
N ASN A 1005 33.40 23.70 8.56
CA ASN A 1005 33.43 23.70 7.10
C ASN A 1005 32.22 23.01 6.47
N ASN A 1006 32.08 23.17 5.15
CA ASN A 1006 31.02 22.56 4.34
C ASN A 1006 30.97 21.03 4.43
N GLY A 1007 32.09 20.36 4.74
CA GLY A 1007 32.15 18.90 4.87
C GLY A 1007 31.51 18.36 6.16
N ALA A 1008 31.42 19.19 7.20
CA ALA A 1008 30.79 18.81 8.47
C ALA A 1008 29.34 19.32 8.62
N PHE A 1009 28.94 20.33 7.84
CA PHE A 1009 27.66 21.03 7.99
C PHE A 1009 26.83 21.18 6.70
N GLY A 1010 27.36 20.81 5.52
CA GLY A 1010 26.88 21.32 4.24
C GLY A 1010 27.21 22.82 4.05
N ASP A 1011 26.89 23.40 2.90
CA ASP A 1011 27.01 24.85 2.70
C ASP A 1011 25.64 25.53 2.88
N PRO A 1012 25.40 26.29 3.97
CA PRO A 1012 24.16 27.05 4.17
C PRO A 1012 24.04 28.28 3.28
N ILE A 1013 25.15 28.78 2.71
CA ILE A 1013 25.16 29.98 1.85
C ILE A 1013 26.40 29.99 0.95
N ASN A 1014 26.22 29.43 -0.26
CA ASN A 1014 27.26 29.28 -1.27
C ASN A 1014 27.92 30.63 -1.64
N GLY A 1015 29.22 30.62 -1.93
CA GLY A 1015 30.02 31.81 -2.27
C GLY A 1015 30.29 32.78 -1.11
N THR A 1016 29.60 32.66 0.02
CA THR A 1016 29.76 33.56 1.18
C THR A 1016 30.65 32.93 2.25
N LYS A 1017 31.52 33.74 2.88
CA LYS A 1017 32.39 33.29 3.98
C LYS A 1017 31.60 33.12 5.28
N LYS A 1018 31.84 32.00 5.97
CA LYS A 1018 31.04 31.55 7.12
C LYS A 1018 31.82 31.52 8.43
N THR A 1019 31.11 31.51 9.56
CA THR A 1019 31.66 31.27 10.90
C THR A 1019 30.93 30.13 11.59
N CYS A 1020 31.54 29.59 12.66
CA CYS A 1020 30.88 28.71 13.59
C CYS A 1020 30.74 29.38 14.95
N ASP A 1021 29.54 29.25 15.52
CA ASP A 1021 29.21 29.71 16.87
C ASP A 1021 28.57 28.56 17.64
N VAL A 1022 28.79 28.49 18.96
CA VAL A 1022 28.17 27.50 19.85
C VAL A 1022 27.05 28.12 20.69
N ALA A 1023 26.04 27.31 20.99
CA ALA A 1023 25.05 27.58 22.03
C ALA A 1023 24.84 26.32 22.89
N PRO A 1024 24.63 26.49 24.21
CA PRO A 1024 24.26 25.37 25.07
C PRO A 1024 22.87 24.85 24.72
N ILE A 1025 22.74 23.53 24.65
CA ILE A 1025 21.47 22.82 24.76
C ILE A 1025 20.89 23.12 26.17
N PRO A 1026 19.55 23.13 26.37
CA PRO A 1026 18.96 23.10 27.72
C PRO A 1026 19.72 22.13 28.64
N PRO A 1027 20.35 22.60 29.73
CA PRO A 1027 21.30 21.78 30.47
C PRO A 1027 20.66 20.56 31.12
N THR A 1028 21.46 19.50 31.31
CA THR A 1028 21.11 18.25 32.02
C THR A 1028 20.91 18.44 33.54
N SER A 1029 20.41 19.60 33.95
CA SER A 1029 20.23 20.06 35.34
C SER A 1029 18.91 20.83 35.53
N TRP A 1030 18.00 20.78 34.57
CA TRP A 1030 16.66 21.37 34.66
C TRP A 1030 15.60 20.27 34.58
N THR A 1031 14.63 20.29 35.48
CA THR A 1031 13.60 19.25 35.57
C THR A 1031 12.38 19.67 34.75
N LYS A 1032 11.88 18.82 33.85
CA LYS A 1032 10.60 19.06 33.15
C LYS A 1032 9.46 19.08 34.18
N CYS A 1033 8.65 20.14 34.21
CA CYS A 1033 7.52 20.30 35.13
C CYS A 1033 6.15 20.24 34.45
N ALA A 1034 6.06 20.59 33.15
CA ALA A 1034 4.81 20.58 32.40
C ALA A 1034 5.07 20.49 30.89
N ASP A 1035 4.08 20.00 30.16
CA ASP A 1035 3.94 20.20 28.71
C ASP A 1035 3.19 21.51 28.42
N GLU A 1036 3.18 21.96 27.16
CA GLU A 1036 2.48 23.18 26.73
C GLU A 1036 0.99 23.16 27.14
N ASN A 1037 0.53 24.30 27.67
CA ASN A 1037 -0.75 24.51 28.36
C ASN A 1037 -0.96 23.78 29.71
N GLY A 1038 0.01 22.99 30.17
CA GLY A 1038 0.06 22.49 31.54
C GLY A 1038 0.42 23.57 32.58
N THR A 1039 0.56 23.19 33.85
CA THR A 1039 1.00 24.08 34.94
C THR A 1039 2.32 23.58 35.53
N CYS A 1040 3.38 24.38 35.43
CA CYS A 1040 4.66 24.10 36.06
C CYS A 1040 4.53 24.36 37.56
N ALA A 1041 4.41 23.30 38.36
CA ALA A 1041 4.33 23.41 39.82
C ALA A 1041 5.74 23.63 40.41
N VAL A 1042 5.91 24.71 41.18
CA VAL A 1042 7.22 25.15 41.68
C VAL A 1042 7.14 25.67 43.11
N THR A 1043 8.20 25.45 43.90
CA THR A 1043 8.27 25.80 45.33
C THR A 1043 9.49 26.67 45.62
N GLY A 1044 9.25 27.85 46.17
CA GLY A 1044 10.27 28.90 46.28
C GLY A 1044 10.51 29.62 44.95
N THR A 1045 11.48 30.54 44.94
CA THR A 1045 11.82 31.33 43.74
C THR A 1045 12.78 30.55 42.85
N VAL A 1046 12.24 29.97 41.77
CA VAL A 1046 12.98 29.16 40.79
C VAL A 1046 13.10 29.90 39.44
N SER A 1047 13.94 29.39 38.56
CA SER A 1047 13.88 29.76 37.13
C SER A 1047 13.00 28.77 36.39
N VAL A 1048 12.09 29.24 35.53
CA VAL A 1048 11.28 28.40 34.64
C VAL A 1048 11.61 28.74 33.18
N ALA A 1049 11.83 27.72 32.37
CA ALA A 1049 12.16 27.80 30.95
C ALA A 1049 11.05 27.15 30.12
N TYR A 1050 10.41 27.90 29.22
CA TYR A 1050 9.37 27.42 28.32
C TYR A 1050 9.87 27.41 26.88
N GLY A 1051 9.76 26.28 26.17
CA GLY A 1051 10.21 26.20 24.77
C GLY A 1051 10.44 24.79 24.22
N ALA A 1052 11.09 24.74 23.06
CA ALA A 1052 11.46 23.53 22.32
C ALA A 1052 12.60 23.81 21.33
N ASN A 1053 13.24 22.76 20.80
CA ASN A 1053 14.23 22.84 19.70
C ASN A 1053 15.33 23.90 19.91
N GLY A 1054 15.81 24.05 21.16
CA GLY A 1054 16.83 25.01 21.54
C GLY A 1054 16.37 26.47 21.70
N LYS A 1055 15.10 26.79 21.43
CA LYS A 1055 14.50 28.12 21.65
C LYS A 1055 13.61 28.11 22.89
N PHE A 1056 14.00 28.88 23.90
CA PHE A 1056 13.30 28.98 25.18
C PHE A 1056 13.18 30.43 25.65
N ILE A 1057 12.02 30.79 26.21
CA ILE A 1057 11.88 31.98 27.06
C ILE A 1057 12.07 31.55 28.52
N TYR A 1058 12.79 32.36 29.29
CA TYR A 1058 13.06 32.12 30.70
C TYR A 1058 12.37 33.19 31.56
N LYS A 1059 11.77 32.76 32.67
CA LYS A 1059 11.24 33.64 33.72
C LYS A 1059 11.72 33.18 35.10
N THR A 1060 11.59 34.07 36.08
CA THR A 1060 11.84 33.77 37.49
C THR A 1060 10.52 33.85 38.23
N GLU A 1061 10.14 32.73 38.85
CA GLU A 1061 8.78 32.47 39.29
C GLU A 1061 8.81 31.96 40.74
N SER A 1062 7.90 32.45 41.59
CA SER A 1062 7.85 32.11 43.03
C SER A 1062 6.59 31.33 43.44
N SER A 1063 5.82 30.88 42.45
CA SER A 1063 4.55 30.16 42.56
C SER A 1063 4.29 29.43 41.26
N ASN A 1064 3.38 28.44 41.26
CA ASN A 1064 2.99 27.69 40.06
C ASN A 1064 2.73 28.58 38.83
N THR A 1065 3.36 28.25 37.70
CA THR A 1065 3.33 29.07 36.47
C THR A 1065 2.65 28.32 35.35
N ALA A 1066 1.74 28.97 34.61
CA ALA A 1066 1.09 28.36 33.45
C ALA A 1066 2.08 28.22 32.29
N CYS A 1067 2.14 27.02 31.70
CA CYS A 1067 3.16 26.65 30.73
C CYS A 1067 2.72 26.98 29.29
N ASN A 1068 2.51 28.25 28.98
CA ASN A 1068 1.86 28.64 27.73
C ASN A 1068 2.34 29.97 27.13
N ASN A 1069 1.93 30.19 25.88
CA ASN A 1069 2.27 31.35 25.08
C ASN A 1069 1.81 32.69 25.69
N SER A 1070 0.70 32.74 26.43
CA SER A 1070 0.26 33.97 27.10
C SER A 1070 1.13 34.30 28.32
N THR A 1071 1.68 33.29 29.00
CA THR A 1071 2.57 33.51 30.16
C THR A 1071 4.00 33.83 29.73
N PHE A 1072 4.53 33.19 28.68
CA PHE A 1072 5.94 33.33 28.30
C PHE A 1072 6.19 34.14 27.01
N THR A 1073 5.19 34.38 26.15
CA THR A 1073 5.36 34.63 24.70
C THR A 1073 5.90 33.39 23.98
N ASP A 1074 5.48 33.12 22.74
CA ASP A 1074 5.92 31.91 22.02
C ASP A 1074 7.39 32.03 21.53
N PRO A 1075 8.34 31.19 22.00
CA PRO A 1075 9.70 31.15 21.46
C PRO A 1075 9.79 30.52 20.07
N ILE A 1076 8.81 29.70 19.66
CA ILE A 1076 8.80 28.95 18.41
C ILE A 1076 7.37 28.56 17.98
N VAL A 1077 6.72 29.49 17.27
CA VAL A 1077 5.38 29.33 16.68
C VAL A 1077 5.30 28.06 15.84
N GLY A 1078 4.20 27.29 16.01
CA GLY A 1078 3.96 26.05 15.27
C GLY A 1078 4.74 24.82 15.77
N THR A 1079 5.50 24.93 16.86
CA THR A 1079 6.16 23.79 17.53
C THR A 1079 5.60 23.60 18.93
N VAL A 1080 5.35 22.34 19.33
CA VAL A 1080 4.93 21.97 20.69
C VAL A 1080 6.08 22.17 21.68
N LYS A 1081 5.80 22.79 22.81
CA LYS A 1081 6.78 23.23 23.82
C LYS A 1081 6.56 22.52 25.16
N ALA A 1082 7.52 22.69 26.07
CA ALA A 1082 7.42 22.22 27.45
C ALA A 1082 8.10 23.20 28.41
N CYS A 1083 7.74 23.10 29.70
CA CYS A 1083 8.35 23.85 30.79
C CYS A 1083 9.31 22.99 31.60
N TYR A 1084 10.43 23.62 31.96
CA TYR A 1084 11.50 23.05 32.76
C TYR A 1084 11.88 24.05 33.86
N TYR A 1085 12.29 23.59 35.05
CA TYR A 1085 12.70 24.47 36.14
C TYR A 1085 14.02 24.07 36.80
N LYS A 1086 14.63 25.02 37.51
CA LYS A 1086 15.75 24.82 38.44
C LYS A 1086 15.74 25.84 39.60
#